data_AF-A0A5N8XUT8-F1
#
_entry.id   AF-A0A5N8XUT8-F1
#
_cell.length_a   1.000
_cell.length_b   1.000
_cell.length_c   1.000
_cell.angle_alpha   90.00
_cell.angle_beta   90.00
_cell.angle_gamma   90.00
#
_symmetry.space_group_name_H-M   'P 1'
#
loop_
_entity.id
_entity.type
_entity.pdbx_description
1 polymer ?
#
loop_
_entity_poly.entity_id
_entity_poly.type
_entity_poly.pdbx_seq_one_letter_code
_entity_poly.pdbx_strand_id
1 'polypeptide(L)'
;MNRVPNVQSTTDGETAYLAQLKKASARYAQRTTERERNEKTLEERGVLYADEPERVEKRLARLGVDWSLATTIQQTPTEPAKTAGSTLPLPPESFGSDILGLERLIGRNDLMPAAFLVEGAQVARSVGRITISGPDGGFGTGFMVSPSLLLTNNHVLRSHEEAARSFVEFNLQAGADGRPLSAVSFRLEPQRFFTTDRELDYSLVAVAPDNAEGDTLSSYGWLVLNGAQGKAIIGEFVNIIQHPRGEPKQLALRENEIVDVLERFLHYQSDTQQGSSGSPVFNDQWEVVALHHSAVPKTGADGQPLSIDGTPWTPAMGESRLAWKANEGVRISRVLQALQETTLTAPEARLRDEMFTAGPAPVPMDGAPLERRSSDGAMRVTTPVEVTITVGATQAPRDRAQAGAGARAGAGAEAGALDGAQAGVLDGTPVAAPQPTLRPTLPPLDGAFAAERDVDAALVNFHVGQERPYYDRQADSAARDAYYRGISVEDGRGLLRNRGRTLGQNLMDLLERTHTTRPTYKPMRLVYPWVDLHQDGRLRSIYSGKTFTAEELIRADAAVAAARTTRIGELLQREGTTGPDQLEAEFDELEAALPFNCEHVVPQSWFRKKEPMRGDLHHLFACEPQCNSFRGNFPFFDFPGFEEAQRQDCGMREEVGFEPEEGKGAVARATLYFLLRYPGQIGDGENELPEERLATLLAWHESEPVSEYEQHRNAAIAEIQGNRNPLVDHPEWATRIDFAGTFV
;
A
#
# COMPACT_ATOMS: atom_id res chain seq x y z
N MET A 1 49.17 -28.01 -53.34
CA MET A 1 48.78 -28.31 -51.95
C MET A 1 49.31 -27.20 -51.06
N ASN A 2 48.38 -26.55 -50.34
CA ASN A 2 48.51 -25.76 -49.10
C ASN A 2 47.54 -24.57 -49.16
N ARG A 3 46.28 -24.87 -48.83
CA ARG A 3 45.30 -23.85 -48.41
C ARG A 3 45.51 -23.60 -46.92
N VAL A 4 45.84 -22.37 -46.59
CA VAL A 4 45.76 -21.81 -45.24
C VAL A 4 44.27 -21.62 -44.90
N PRO A 5 43.78 -21.97 -43.69
CA PRO A 5 42.40 -21.74 -43.31
C PRO A 5 42.15 -20.26 -43.02
N ASN A 6 41.01 -19.78 -43.53
CA ASN A 6 40.51 -18.43 -43.44
C ASN A 6 39.98 -18.15 -42.02
N VAL A 7 40.50 -17.12 -41.35
CA VAL A 7 39.96 -16.60 -40.08
C VAL A 7 38.66 -15.86 -40.42
N GLN A 8 37.53 -16.38 -39.94
CA GLN A 8 36.21 -15.75 -40.11
C GLN A 8 36.18 -14.40 -39.37
N SER A 9 35.81 -13.35 -40.08
CA SER A 9 35.52 -12.03 -39.52
C SER A 9 34.19 -12.07 -38.76
N THR A 10 34.23 -11.92 -37.44
CA THR A 10 33.05 -11.62 -36.62
C THR A 10 32.52 -10.23 -36.99
N THR A 11 31.21 -10.08 -37.17
CA THR A 11 30.61 -8.77 -37.50
C THR A 11 30.67 -7.83 -36.27
N ASP A 12 30.64 -6.51 -36.50
CA ASP A 12 30.66 -5.51 -35.40
C ASP A 12 29.49 -5.70 -34.42
N GLY A 13 28.35 -6.21 -34.91
CA GLY A 13 27.17 -6.55 -34.10
C GLY A 13 27.38 -7.74 -33.16
N GLU A 14 28.02 -8.82 -33.62
CA GLU A 14 28.40 -9.97 -32.77
C GLU A 14 29.38 -9.54 -31.68
N THR A 15 30.30 -8.64 -32.00
CA THR A 15 31.31 -8.13 -31.05
C THR A 15 30.68 -7.30 -29.94
N ALA A 16 29.71 -6.44 -30.28
CA ALA A 16 28.97 -5.62 -29.31
C ALA A 16 28.08 -6.46 -28.39
N TYR A 17 27.39 -7.46 -28.94
CA TYR A 17 26.57 -8.40 -28.16
C TYR A 17 27.42 -9.19 -27.14
N LEU A 18 28.55 -9.76 -27.59
CA LEU A 18 29.47 -10.48 -26.70
C LEU A 18 30.09 -9.57 -25.63
N ALA A 19 30.35 -8.30 -25.96
CA ALA A 19 30.83 -7.32 -24.98
C ALA A 19 29.77 -7.02 -23.92
N GLN A 20 28.49 -6.94 -24.30
CA GLN A 20 27.38 -6.72 -23.37
C GLN A 20 27.18 -7.91 -22.44
N LEU A 21 27.20 -9.14 -22.96
CA LEU A 21 27.14 -10.37 -22.16
C LEU A 21 28.27 -10.44 -21.12
N LYS A 22 29.49 -10.03 -21.50
CA LYS A 22 30.64 -9.97 -20.57
C LYS A 22 30.42 -8.93 -19.48
N LYS A 23 29.89 -7.76 -19.81
CA LYS A 23 29.58 -6.70 -18.82
C LYS A 23 28.50 -7.15 -17.84
N ALA A 24 27.41 -7.76 -18.33
CA ALA A 24 26.34 -8.30 -17.50
C ALA A 24 26.87 -9.42 -16.58
N SER A 25 27.69 -10.33 -17.12
CA SER A 25 28.37 -11.38 -16.35
C SER A 25 29.28 -10.81 -15.26
N ALA A 26 30.03 -9.76 -15.56
CA ALA A 26 30.91 -9.10 -14.61
C ALA A 26 30.13 -8.39 -13.50
N ARG A 27 29.06 -7.64 -13.83
CA ARG A 27 28.16 -7.03 -12.84
C ARG A 27 27.51 -8.06 -11.95
N TYR A 28 27.05 -9.15 -12.54
CA TYR A 28 26.54 -10.29 -11.79
C TYR A 28 27.64 -10.81 -10.87
N ALA A 29 28.79 -11.23 -11.39
CA ALA A 29 29.88 -11.78 -10.59
C ALA A 29 30.31 -10.88 -9.41
N GLN A 30 30.40 -9.56 -9.63
CA GLN A 30 30.76 -8.57 -8.61
C GLN A 30 29.77 -8.49 -7.44
N ARG A 31 28.50 -8.83 -7.69
CA ARG A 31 27.39 -8.79 -6.72
C ARG A 31 26.98 -10.17 -6.19
N THR A 32 27.83 -11.18 -6.38
CA THR A 32 27.47 -12.57 -6.01
C THR A 32 27.25 -12.72 -4.52
N THR A 33 28.11 -12.14 -3.68
CA THR A 33 27.98 -12.22 -2.23
C THR A 33 26.71 -11.53 -1.74
N GLU A 34 26.37 -10.37 -2.30
CA GLU A 34 25.14 -9.66 -1.93
C GLU A 34 23.90 -10.38 -2.42
N ARG A 35 23.91 -10.96 -3.63
CA ARG A 35 22.79 -11.79 -4.09
C ARG A 35 22.60 -13.04 -3.25
N GLU A 36 23.66 -13.80 -2.98
CA GLU A 36 23.56 -14.98 -2.11
C GLU A 36 23.05 -14.59 -0.72
N ARG A 37 23.46 -13.43 -0.20
CA ARG A 37 22.91 -12.87 1.03
C ARG A 37 21.42 -12.50 0.88
N ASN A 38 21.02 -11.87 -0.20
CA ASN A 38 19.65 -11.44 -0.46
C ASN A 38 18.72 -12.64 -0.65
N GLU A 39 19.09 -13.62 -1.47
CA GLU A 39 18.39 -14.89 -1.68
C GLU A 39 18.25 -15.64 -0.36
N LYS A 40 19.34 -15.76 0.41
CA LYS A 40 19.28 -16.32 1.76
C LYS A 40 18.35 -15.53 2.69
N THR A 41 18.35 -14.20 2.60
CA THR A 41 17.47 -13.35 3.40
C THR A 41 16.00 -13.48 2.96
N LEU A 42 15.72 -13.65 1.67
CA LEU A 42 14.39 -13.94 1.14
C LEU A 42 13.87 -15.27 1.66
N GLU A 43 14.73 -16.28 1.70
CA GLU A 43 14.42 -17.61 2.24
C GLU A 43 14.22 -17.58 3.76
N GLU A 44 15.07 -16.85 4.50
CA GLU A 44 15.09 -16.87 5.96
C GLU A 44 14.15 -15.85 6.62
N ARG A 45 13.92 -14.69 5.98
CA ARG A 45 13.25 -13.53 6.58
C ARG A 45 12.13 -12.96 5.70
N GLY A 46 12.10 -13.28 4.42
CA GLY A 46 11.10 -12.79 3.47
C GLY A 46 11.39 -11.41 2.88
N VAL A 47 10.47 -10.95 2.02
CA VAL A 47 10.63 -9.81 1.09
C VAL A 47 10.94 -8.49 1.81
N LEU A 48 10.36 -8.24 2.99
CA LEU A 48 10.54 -6.98 3.73
C LEU A 48 11.97 -6.74 4.26
N TYR A 49 12.80 -7.78 4.27
CA TYR A 49 14.17 -7.74 4.80
C TYR A 49 15.25 -7.93 3.74
N ALA A 50 14.88 -8.41 2.56
CA ALA A 50 15.81 -8.72 1.50
C ALA A 50 16.30 -7.48 0.75
N ASP A 51 15.74 -6.31 1.06
CA ASP A 51 16.05 -5.03 0.43
C ASP A 51 16.36 -3.95 1.49
N GLU A 52 16.90 -2.82 1.04
CA GLU A 52 17.20 -1.66 1.86
C GLU A 52 15.92 -1.08 2.51
N PRO A 53 15.95 -0.78 3.82
CA PRO A 53 14.83 -0.20 4.57
C PRO A 53 14.06 0.89 3.84
N GLU A 54 14.78 1.90 3.32
CA GLU A 54 14.18 3.05 2.65
C GLU A 54 13.45 2.67 1.36
N ARG A 55 13.85 1.59 0.68
CA ARG A 55 13.20 1.14 -0.55
C ARG A 55 11.92 0.39 -0.25
N VAL A 56 11.95 -0.44 0.79
CA VAL A 56 10.75 -1.11 1.31
C VAL A 56 9.74 -0.08 1.80
N GLU A 57 10.18 0.97 2.49
CA GLU A 57 9.32 2.08 2.92
C GLU A 57 8.63 2.76 1.75
N LYS A 58 9.40 3.15 0.73
CA LYS A 58 8.86 3.76 -0.49
C LYS A 58 7.89 2.81 -1.20
N ARG A 59 8.14 1.49 -1.19
CA ARG A 59 7.24 0.49 -1.80
C ARG A 59 5.92 0.39 -1.03
N LEU A 60 5.98 0.26 0.29
CA LEU A 60 4.80 0.17 1.15
C LEU A 60 3.95 1.45 1.07
N ALA A 61 4.59 2.62 1.12
CA ALA A 61 3.90 3.89 0.93
C ALA A 61 3.17 3.98 -0.43
N ARG A 62 3.73 3.40 -1.49
CA ARG A 62 3.08 3.32 -2.81
C ARG A 62 1.90 2.35 -2.85
N LEU A 63 1.92 1.32 -2.01
CA LEU A 63 0.83 0.38 -1.84
C LEU A 63 -0.23 0.87 -0.83
N GLY A 64 -0.06 2.08 -0.28
CA GLY A 64 -0.96 2.62 0.75
C GLY A 64 -0.81 1.97 2.12
N VAL A 65 0.28 1.21 2.34
CA VAL A 65 0.54 0.48 3.59
C VAL A 65 1.41 1.32 4.53
N ASP A 66 0.93 1.55 5.75
CA ASP A 66 1.63 2.35 6.77
C ASP A 66 2.90 1.63 7.31
N TRP A 67 4.03 2.36 7.31
CA TRP A 67 5.35 1.95 7.77
C TRP A 67 5.43 1.55 9.25
N SER A 68 4.44 1.96 10.05
CA SER A 68 4.32 1.60 11.47
C SER A 68 4.33 0.08 11.71
N LEU A 69 3.99 -0.72 10.70
CA LEU A 69 3.98 -2.18 10.74
C LEU A 69 5.28 -2.86 10.28
N ALA A 70 6.05 -2.23 9.38
CA ALA A 70 7.26 -2.80 8.79
C ALA A 70 8.54 -2.51 9.61
N THR A 71 8.53 -1.46 10.44
CA THR A 71 9.68 -1.12 11.31
C THR A 71 9.84 -2.04 12.51
N THR A 72 8.75 -2.64 12.98
CA THR A 72 8.77 -3.65 14.05
C THR A 72 9.73 -4.77 13.61
N ILE A 73 9.58 -5.22 12.38
CA ILE A 73 10.33 -6.30 11.72
C ILE A 73 11.86 -6.08 11.74
N GLN A 74 12.36 -4.86 11.54
CA GLN A 74 13.74 -4.55 11.10
C GLN A 74 14.88 -4.81 12.10
N GLN A 75 14.62 -4.91 13.40
CA GLN A 75 15.68 -4.99 14.42
C GLN A 75 15.88 -6.41 15.02
N THR A 76 15.24 -7.45 14.46
CA THR A 76 15.25 -8.84 14.99
C THR A 76 16.44 -9.63 14.45
N PRO A 77 17.30 -10.25 15.28
CA PRO A 77 18.26 -11.25 14.82
C PRO A 77 17.53 -12.60 14.63
N THR A 78 17.57 -13.17 13.43
CA THR A 78 17.00 -14.49 13.11
C THR A 78 18.06 -15.58 13.19
N GLU A 79 17.82 -16.61 14.01
CA GLU A 79 18.45 -17.94 13.93
C GLU A 79 17.42 -18.96 13.40
N PRO A 80 17.85 -20.04 12.72
CA PRO A 80 17.14 -20.59 11.56
C PRO A 80 16.13 -21.68 11.92
N ALA A 81 14.97 -21.71 11.24
CA ALA A 81 14.09 -22.88 11.20
C ALA A 81 14.04 -23.48 9.80
N LYS A 82 14.78 -24.58 9.62
CA LYS A 82 14.61 -25.52 8.50
C LYS A 82 13.27 -26.22 8.65
N THR A 83 12.26 -25.85 7.87
CA THR A 83 11.23 -26.79 7.36
C THR A 83 10.38 -26.08 6.31
N ALA A 84 10.56 -26.52 5.06
CA ALA A 84 9.49 -26.49 4.08
C ALA A 84 8.28 -27.28 4.64
N GLY A 85 7.07 -26.74 4.47
CA GLY A 85 5.81 -27.43 4.78
C GLY A 85 5.12 -26.91 6.03
N SER A 86 3.92 -26.35 5.82
CA SER A 86 2.96 -26.05 6.87
C SER A 86 2.78 -27.23 7.83
N THR A 87 2.96 -26.99 9.13
CA THR A 87 2.12 -27.52 10.23
C THR A 87 2.47 -26.77 11.52
N LEU A 88 1.64 -25.79 11.91
CA LEU A 88 1.50 -25.39 13.31
C LEU A 88 0.41 -26.28 13.95
N PRO A 89 0.66 -26.93 15.10
CA PRO A 89 -0.37 -27.66 15.82
C PRO A 89 -1.29 -26.66 16.53
N LEU A 90 -2.57 -26.61 16.13
CA LEU A 90 -3.61 -25.90 16.85
C LEU A 90 -4.15 -26.75 18.03
N PRO A 91 -4.60 -26.14 19.14
CA PRO A 91 -5.21 -26.85 20.27
C PRO A 91 -6.47 -27.65 19.86
N PRO A 92 -6.80 -28.77 20.54
CA PRO A 92 -7.88 -29.69 20.10
C PRO A 92 -9.30 -29.14 20.17
N GLU A 93 -9.53 -28.00 20.82
CA GLU A 93 -10.89 -27.52 21.13
C GLU A 93 -11.49 -26.58 20.07
N SER A 94 -10.80 -26.36 18.95
CA SER A 94 -11.27 -25.51 17.84
C SER A 94 -11.51 -26.27 16.53
N PHE A 95 -11.46 -27.60 16.53
CA PHE A 95 -11.76 -28.43 15.35
C PHE A 95 -13.27 -28.61 15.17
N GLY A 96 -13.96 -27.57 14.68
CA GLY A 96 -15.30 -27.66 14.13
C GLY A 96 -15.26 -28.14 12.68
N SER A 97 -16.25 -28.94 12.26
CA SER A 97 -16.37 -29.55 10.92
C SER A 97 -16.45 -28.57 9.74
N ASP A 98 -16.54 -27.27 10.02
CA ASP A 98 -16.70 -26.20 9.03
C ASP A 98 -15.34 -25.66 8.51
N ILE A 99 -14.22 -26.10 9.09
CA ILE A 99 -12.84 -25.77 8.66
C ILE A 99 -12.15 -27.03 8.08
N LEU A 100 -12.89 -27.80 7.29
CA LEU A 100 -12.32 -28.82 6.41
C LEU A 100 -12.72 -28.50 4.96
N GLY A 101 -12.43 -27.26 4.55
CA GLY A 101 -12.26 -26.96 3.14
C GLY A 101 -11.06 -27.76 2.62
N LEU A 102 -11.24 -28.51 1.54
CA LEU A 102 -10.21 -29.34 0.92
C LEU A 102 -9.07 -28.53 0.25
N GLU A 103 -9.14 -27.21 0.31
CA GLU A 103 -8.24 -26.29 -0.37
C GLU A 103 -6.98 -26.04 0.45
N ARG A 104 -5.82 -26.16 -0.19
CA ARG A 104 -4.49 -25.99 0.44
C ARG A 104 -3.63 -25.11 -0.45
N LEU A 105 -3.06 -24.05 0.12
CA LEU A 105 -1.93 -23.34 -0.48
C LEU A 105 -0.67 -24.20 -0.33
N ILE A 106 0.10 -24.34 -1.41
CA ILE A 106 1.36 -25.10 -1.43
C ILE A 106 2.48 -24.12 -1.77
N GLY A 107 3.34 -23.78 -0.81
CA GLY A 107 4.48 -22.87 -1.03
C GLY A 107 4.11 -21.39 -0.95
N ARG A 108 4.61 -20.56 -1.87
CA ARG A 108 4.27 -19.13 -2.00
C ARG A 108 2.94 -18.98 -2.75
N ASN A 109 2.23 -17.89 -2.47
CA ASN A 109 0.92 -17.62 -3.05
C ASN A 109 1.07 -17.01 -4.46
N ASP A 110 0.92 -17.83 -5.51
CA ASP A 110 0.97 -17.40 -6.94
C ASP A 110 -0.40 -16.88 -7.44
N LEU A 111 -1.03 -16.21 -6.51
CA LEU A 111 -2.39 -15.85 -6.43
C LEU A 111 -2.79 -14.60 -7.28
N MET A 112 -3.49 -14.60 -8.43
CA MET A 112 -3.83 -13.35 -9.16
C MET A 112 -5.33 -13.15 -9.45
N PRO A 113 -5.89 -11.94 -9.22
CA PRO A 113 -7.29 -11.64 -9.54
C PRO A 113 -7.53 -11.71 -11.05
N ALA A 114 -8.74 -12.08 -11.45
CA ALA A 114 -9.07 -12.19 -12.88
C ALA A 114 -8.83 -10.88 -13.66
N ALA A 115 -8.99 -9.71 -13.00
CA ALA A 115 -8.73 -8.39 -13.59
C ALA A 115 -7.26 -8.20 -14.02
N PHE A 116 -6.30 -8.85 -13.35
CA PHE A 116 -4.88 -8.80 -13.70
C PHE A 116 -4.63 -9.19 -15.17
N LEU A 117 -5.35 -10.19 -15.67
CA LEU A 117 -5.26 -10.62 -17.06
C LEU A 117 -5.89 -9.61 -18.03
N VAL A 118 -6.96 -8.93 -17.62
CA VAL A 118 -7.62 -7.89 -18.42
C VAL A 118 -6.72 -6.68 -18.56
N GLU A 119 -6.13 -6.22 -17.45
CA GLU A 119 -5.17 -5.11 -17.43
C GLU A 119 -3.90 -5.47 -18.21
N GLY A 120 -3.37 -6.68 -18.01
CA GLY A 120 -2.26 -7.23 -18.79
C GLY A 120 -2.51 -7.21 -20.29
N ALA A 121 -3.73 -7.57 -20.72
CA ALA A 121 -4.13 -7.51 -22.11
C ALA A 121 -4.22 -6.06 -22.64
N GLN A 122 -4.61 -5.09 -21.80
CA GLN A 122 -4.64 -3.67 -22.17
C GLN A 122 -3.23 -3.13 -22.38
N VAL A 123 -2.32 -3.33 -21.42
CA VAL A 123 -0.93 -2.83 -21.55
C VAL A 123 -0.14 -3.55 -22.65
N ALA A 124 -0.47 -4.81 -22.94
CA ALA A 124 0.11 -5.58 -24.05
C ALA A 124 -0.12 -4.93 -25.43
N ARG A 125 -1.15 -4.08 -25.58
CA ARG A 125 -1.45 -3.40 -26.85
C ARG A 125 -0.35 -2.44 -27.27
N SER A 126 0.31 -1.80 -26.31
CA SER A 126 1.38 -0.83 -26.54
C SER A 126 2.73 -1.49 -26.81
N VAL A 127 2.82 -2.82 -26.76
CA VAL A 127 4.03 -3.60 -27.01
C VAL A 127 3.99 -4.17 -28.42
N GLY A 128 5.05 -3.93 -29.19
CA GLY A 128 5.19 -4.36 -30.58
C GLY A 128 6.54 -5.02 -30.87
N ARG A 129 6.57 -5.80 -31.96
CA ARG A 129 7.80 -6.39 -32.49
C ARG A 129 8.50 -5.36 -33.38
N ILE A 130 9.77 -5.11 -33.15
CA ILE A 130 10.60 -4.32 -34.06
C ILE A 130 11.24 -5.28 -35.06
N THR A 131 11.07 -5.00 -36.35
CA THR A 131 11.75 -5.70 -37.43
C THR A 131 12.81 -4.80 -38.04
N ILE A 132 14.06 -5.27 -38.03
CA ILE A 132 15.23 -4.54 -38.53
C ILE A 132 15.57 -5.03 -39.93
N SER A 133 15.41 -4.19 -40.95
CA SER A 133 15.56 -4.60 -42.36
C SER A 133 16.98 -4.43 -42.88
N GLY A 134 17.71 -5.48 -43.27
CA GLY A 134 18.97 -5.38 -44.05
C GLY A 134 19.93 -6.58 -43.87
N PRO A 135 21.24 -6.45 -44.21
CA PRO A 135 22.18 -7.58 -44.25
C PRO A 135 22.37 -8.31 -42.92
N ASP A 136 22.34 -7.57 -41.81
CA ASP A 136 22.36 -8.07 -40.43
C ASP A 136 20.96 -7.96 -39.79
N GLY A 137 19.90 -8.20 -40.58
CA GLY A 137 18.52 -8.06 -40.13
C GLY A 137 18.20 -8.91 -38.90
N GLY A 138 17.30 -8.42 -38.06
CA GLY A 138 16.98 -9.02 -36.78
C GLY A 138 15.64 -8.55 -36.23
N PHE A 139 15.31 -9.05 -35.04
CA PHE A 139 14.06 -8.72 -34.36
C PHE A 139 14.36 -8.30 -32.92
N GLY A 140 13.52 -7.41 -32.40
CA GLY A 140 13.50 -7.04 -30.99
C GLY A 140 12.09 -6.71 -30.54
N THR A 141 11.96 -6.34 -29.28
CA THR A 141 10.71 -5.85 -28.71
C THR A 141 10.84 -4.35 -28.45
N GLY A 142 9.74 -3.62 -28.61
CA GLY A 142 9.66 -2.22 -28.22
C GLY A 142 8.25 -1.89 -27.74
N PHE A 143 8.11 -0.76 -27.06
CA PHE A 143 6.82 -0.33 -26.55
C PHE A 143 6.65 1.18 -26.58
N MET A 144 5.41 1.62 -26.80
CA MET A 144 5.06 3.03 -26.81
C MET A 144 5.13 3.62 -25.40
N VAL A 145 5.78 4.77 -25.26
CA VAL A 145 5.98 5.49 -23.98
C VAL A 145 5.40 6.90 -23.97
N SER A 146 4.84 7.31 -25.11
CA SER A 146 4.08 8.54 -25.33
C SER A 146 3.22 8.34 -26.59
N PRO A 147 2.37 9.30 -26.98
CA PRO A 147 1.62 9.23 -28.23
C PRO A 147 2.49 9.07 -29.48
N SER A 148 3.75 9.51 -29.42
CA SER A 148 4.64 9.57 -30.60
C SER A 148 5.89 8.71 -30.51
N LEU A 149 6.36 8.34 -29.31
CA LEU A 149 7.68 7.75 -29.09
C LEU A 149 7.62 6.30 -28.61
N LEU A 150 8.51 5.49 -29.16
CA LEU A 150 8.73 4.08 -28.83
C LEU A 150 10.11 3.88 -28.18
N LEU A 151 10.15 3.13 -27.09
CA LEU A 151 11.37 2.77 -26.35
C LEU A 151 11.76 1.30 -26.66
N THR A 152 13.06 1.07 -26.84
CA THR A 152 13.69 -0.26 -26.99
C THR A 152 15.17 -0.20 -26.58
N ASN A 153 15.97 -1.24 -26.81
CA ASN A 153 17.40 -1.22 -26.52
C ASN A 153 18.25 -0.54 -27.61
N ASN A 154 19.42 -0.02 -27.21
CA ASN A 154 20.44 0.46 -28.16
C ASN A 154 20.91 -0.66 -29.09
N HIS A 155 21.14 -1.86 -28.57
CA HIS A 155 21.61 -2.96 -29.42
C HIS A 155 20.55 -3.50 -30.40
N VAL A 156 19.27 -3.13 -30.21
CA VAL A 156 18.16 -3.39 -31.16
C VAL A 156 18.07 -2.28 -32.20
N LEU A 157 18.14 -1.01 -31.80
CA LEU A 157 18.18 0.13 -32.73
C LEU A 157 19.43 0.97 -32.47
N ARG A 158 20.52 0.65 -33.19
CA ARG A 158 21.86 1.18 -32.88
C ARG A 158 22.13 2.57 -33.41
N SER A 159 21.42 2.94 -34.47
CA SER A 159 21.66 4.20 -35.19
C SER A 159 20.39 4.73 -35.83
N HIS A 160 20.43 6.01 -36.17
CA HIS A 160 19.38 6.67 -36.94
C HIS A 160 19.11 5.96 -38.28
N GLU A 161 20.15 5.47 -38.96
CA GLU A 161 20.02 4.76 -40.25
C GLU A 161 19.33 3.41 -40.09
N GLU A 162 19.67 2.67 -39.04
CA GLU A 162 19.05 1.38 -38.72
C GLU A 162 17.59 1.57 -38.31
N ALA A 163 17.28 2.61 -37.54
CA ALA A 163 15.90 2.98 -37.23
C ALA A 163 15.11 3.36 -38.49
N ALA A 164 15.69 4.10 -39.43
CA ALA A 164 14.98 4.61 -40.62
C ALA A 164 14.52 3.49 -41.58
N ARG A 165 15.19 2.34 -41.56
CA ARG A 165 14.85 1.16 -42.36
C ARG A 165 14.05 0.10 -41.59
N SER A 166 13.70 0.40 -40.34
CA SER A 166 12.99 -0.50 -39.44
C SER A 166 11.54 -0.07 -39.26
N PHE A 167 10.72 -1.00 -38.79
CA PHE A 167 9.31 -0.77 -38.50
C PHE A 167 8.90 -1.54 -37.24
N VAL A 168 7.82 -1.11 -36.61
CA VAL A 168 7.20 -1.78 -35.46
C VAL A 168 5.87 -2.41 -35.87
N GLU A 169 5.63 -3.64 -35.43
CA GLU A 169 4.43 -4.42 -35.67
C GLU A 169 3.66 -4.61 -34.36
N PHE A 170 2.46 -4.04 -34.27
CA PHE A 170 1.52 -4.32 -33.21
C PHE A 170 0.55 -5.44 -33.62
N ASN A 171 -0.20 -5.98 -32.66
CA ASN A 171 -1.14 -7.11 -32.86
C ASN A 171 -0.54 -8.39 -33.46
N LEU A 172 0.79 -8.54 -33.51
CA LEU A 172 1.40 -9.82 -33.85
C LEU A 172 1.23 -10.80 -32.68
N GLN A 173 0.06 -11.43 -32.58
CA GLN A 173 -0.33 -12.36 -31.51
C GLN A 173 -1.52 -13.23 -31.97
N ALA A 174 -1.85 -14.26 -31.21
CA ALA A 174 -3.13 -14.95 -31.36
C ALA A 174 -4.27 -14.15 -30.71
N GLY A 175 -5.46 -14.21 -31.30
CA GLY A 175 -6.71 -13.76 -30.69
C GLY A 175 -7.22 -14.77 -29.68
N ALA A 176 -8.30 -14.41 -28.96
CA ALA A 176 -8.91 -15.28 -27.95
C ALA A 176 -9.45 -16.61 -28.54
N ASP A 177 -9.70 -16.67 -29.85
CA ASP A 177 -10.10 -17.87 -30.58
C ASP A 177 -8.91 -18.74 -31.04
N GLY A 178 -7.68 -18.36 -30.66
CA GLY A 178 -6.44 -19.01 -31.05
C GLY A 178 -5.98 -18.71 -32.48
N ARG A 179 -6.71 -17.87 -33.24
CA ARG A 179 -6.32 -17.50 -34.60
C ARG A 179 -5.35 -16.31 -34.59
N PRO A 180 -4.36 -16.27 -35.50
CA PRO A 180 -3.49 -15.10 -35.61
C PRO A 180 -4.29 -13.83 -35.92
N LEU A 181 -4.01 -12.76 -35.18
CA LEU A 181 -4.51 -11.43 -35.52
C LEU A 181 -3.72 -10.85 -36.71
N SER A 182 -4.31 -9.87 -37.39
CA SER A 182 -3.59 -9.11 -38.42
C SER A 182 -2.56 -8.20 -37.74
N ALA A 183 -1.28 -8.42 -38.02
CA ALA A 183 -0.23 -7.51 -37.60
C ALA A 183 -0.39 -6.15 -38.29
N VAL A 184 -0.21 -5.07 -37.54
CA VAL A 184 -0.32 -3.70 -38.02
C VAL A 184 1.04 -3.04 -37.90
N SER A 185 1.59 -2.61 -39.04
CA SER A 185 2.96 -2.13 -39.14
C SER A 185 3.01 -0.60 -39.19
N PHE A 186 3.87 0.02 -38.39
CA PHE A 186 4.17 1.45 -38.47
C PHE A 186 5.66 1.66 -38.73
N ARG A 187 5.97 2.59 -39.63
CA ARG A 187 7.37 2.98 -39.91
C ARG A 187 7.94 3.76 -38.72
N LEU A 188 9.21 3.53 -38.41
CA LEU A 188 9.93 4.38 -37.48
C LEU A 188 10.41 5.64 -38.21
N GLU A 189 10.38 6.77 -37.51
CA GLU A 189 10.67 8.10 -38.05
C GLU A 189 11.81 8.79 -37.26
N PRO A 190 13.05 8.26 -37.32
CA PRO A 190 14.17 8.82 -36.55
C PRO A 190 14.50 10.27 -36.92
N GLN A 191 14.09 10.73 -38.12
CA GLN A 191 14.20 12.11 -38.55
C GLN A 191 13.32 13.09 -37.75
N ARG A 192 12.24 12.60 -37.12
CA ARG A 192 11.41 13.39 -36.20
C ARG A 192 12.00 13.37 -34.80
N PHE A 193 12.46 12.22 -34.36
CA PHE A 193 13.12 12.05 -33.06
C PHE A 193 13.90 10.74 -33.01
N PHE A 194 15.18 10.81 -32.63
CA PHE A 194 15.99 9.65 -32.29
C PHE A 194 17.05 10.01 -31.25
N THR A 195 17.05 9.30 -30.12
CA THR A 195 18.16 9.36 -29.15
C THR A 195 18.51 7.94 -28.70
N THR A 196 19.78 7.72 -28.37
CA THR A 196 20.26 6.41 -27.97
C THR A 196 21.43 6.50 -27.00
N ASP A 197 21.51 5.58 -26.07
CA ASP A 197 22.55 5.49 -25.05
C ASP A 197 23.13 4.07 -25.02
N ARG A 198 24.44 3.95 -25.22
CA ARG A 198 25.16 2.67 -25.25
C ARG A 198 25.48 2.12 -23.86
N GLU A 199 25.54 2.96 -22.83
CA GLU A 199 25.83 2.54 -21.46
C GLU A 199 24.60 1.98 -20.76
N LEU A 200 23.47 2.68 -20.90
CA LEU A 200 22.16 2.26 -20.39
C LEU A 200 21.40 1.38 -21.40
N ASP A 201 21.95 1.17 -22.58
CA ASP A 201 21.41 0.28 -23.61
C ASP A 201 19.94 0.55 -23.95
N TYR A 202 19.61 1.81 -24.23
CA TYR A 202 18.27 2.21 -24.67
C TYR A 202 18.31 3.04 -25.97
N SER A 203 17.22 2.97 -26.73
CA SER A 203 16.94 3.81 -27.89
C SER A 203 15.49 4.28 -27.84
N LEU A 204 15.28 5.55 -28.11
CA LEU A 204 13.97 6.19 -28.17
C LEU A 204 13.78 6.81 -29.55
N VAL A 205 12.70 6.44 -30.24
CA VAL A 205 12.48 6.79 -31.65
C VAL A 205 11.02 7.18 -31.87
N ALA A 206 10.78 8.17 -32.74
CA ALA A 206 9.42 8.51 -33.15
C ALA A 206 8.81 7.45 -34.07
N VAL A 207 7.50 7.27 -33.99
CA VAL A 207 6.73 6.36 -34.84
C VAL A 207 5.78 7.19 -35.71
N ALA A 208 5.56 6.74 -36.95
CA ALA A 208 4.59 7.37 -37.85
C ALA A 208 3.18 7.31 -37.21
N PRO A 209 2.41 8.42 -37.21
CA PRO A 209 1.09 8.46 -36.59
C PRO A 209 0.07 7.59 -37.33
N ASP A 210 0.26 7.38 -38.63
CA ASP A 210 -0.59 6.57 -39.48
C ASP A 210 0.26 5.62 -40.34
N ASN A 211 -0.25 4.43 -40.64
CA ASN A 211 0.38 3.49 -41.58
C ASN A 211 -0.14 3.66 -43.01
N ALA A 212 0.37 2.84 -43.94
CA ALA A 212 -0.05 2.89 -45.35
C ALA A 212 -1.47 2.37 -45.58
N GLU A 213 -1.97 1.55 -44.66
CA GLU A 213 -3.26 0.89 -44.67
C GLU A 213 -4.39 1.73 -44.04
N GLY A 214 -4.05 2.87 -43.43
CA GLY A 214 -4.99 3.82 -42.81
C GLY A 214 -5.27 3.58 -41.32
N ASP A 215 -4.51 2.72 -40.65
CA ASP A 215 -4.55 2.54 -39.20
C ASP A 215 -3.77 3.66 -38.49
N THR A 216 -4.30 4.12 -37.36
CA THR A 216 -3.70 5.19 -36.55
C THR A 216 -3.04 4.62 -35.29
N LEU A 217 -1.82 5.09 -35.00
CA LEU A 217 -0.97 4.68 -33.88
C LEU A 217 -1.66 4.84 -32.52
N SER A 218 -2.49 5.88 -32.36
CA SER A 218 -3.22 6.16 -31.11
C SER A 218 -4.14 5.02 -30.67
N SER A 219 -4.51 4.10 -31.58
CA SER A 219 -5.30 2.92 -31.25
C SER A 219 -4.57 1.89 -30.36
N TYR A 220 -3.24 1.98 -30.25
CA TYR A 220 -2.39 1.07 -29.48
C TYR A 220 -2.01 1.60 -28.09
N GLY A 221 -2.31 2.87 -27.79
CA GLY A 221 -1.99 3.51 -26.52
C GLY A 221 -0.48 3.59 -26.24
N TRP A 222 -0.14 3.95 -25.00
CA TRP A 222 1.24 4.03 -24.52
C TRP A 222 1.32 3.73 -23.02
N LEU A 223 2.51 3.33 -22.57
CA LEU A 223 2.82 3.06 -21.18
C LEU A 223 3.38 4.31 -20.52
N VAL A 224 2.73 4.76 -19.45
CA VAL A 224 3.22 5.90 -18.65
C VAL A 224 4.42 5.43 -17.83
N LEU A 225 5.57 6.09 -18.02
CA LEU A 225 6.78 5.75 -17.29
C LEU A 225 6.91 6.60 -16.03
N ASN A 226 7.11 5.93 -14.90
CA ASN A 226 7.28 6.59 -13.61
C ASN A 226 8.75 6.59 -13.18
N GLY A 227 9.32 7.77 -12.90
CA GLY A 227 10.69 7.94 -12.40
C GLY A 227 10.85 7.69 -10.90
N ALA A 228 9.75 7.57 -10.15
CA ALA A 228 9.77 7.35 -8.71
C ALA A 228 10.51 6.07 -8.33
N GLN A 229 11.15 6.11 -7.15
CA GLN A 229 11.75 4.94 -6.51
C GLN A 229 10.70 4.11 -5.78
N GLY A 230 11.06 2.89 -5.36
CA GLY A 230 10.16 1.99 -4.62
C GLY A 230 9.11 1.30 -5.49
N LYS A 231 9.30 1.19 -6.81
CA LYS A 231 8.39 0.44 -7.70
C LYS A 231 8.64 -1.06 -7.73
N ALA A 232 9.80 -1.48 -7.23
CA ALA A 232 10.29 -2.85 -7.23
C ALA A 232 11.23 -3.02 -6.05
N ILE A 233 11.08 -4.13 -5.33
CA ILE A 233 11.99 -4.59 -4.28
C ILE A 233 12.41 -6.04 -4.54
N ILE A 234 13.52 -6.45 -3.93
CA ILE A 234 14.01 -7.83 -3.99
C ILE A 234 12.94 -8.78 -3.45
N GLY A 235 12.65 -9.86 -4.18
CA GLY A 235 11.66 -10.88 -3.84
C GLY A 235 10.28 -10.69 -4.47
N GLU A 236 10.01 -9.55 -5.10
CA GLU A 236 8.77 -9.37 -5.86
C GLU A 236 8.81 -10.09 -7.21
N PHE A 237 7.64 -10.52 -7.67
CA PHE A 237 7.47 -11.03 -9.02
C PHE A 237 7.42 -9.89 -10.04
N VAL A 238 7.92 -10.18 -11.24
CA VAL A 238 7.82 -9.31 -12.39
C VAL A 238 7.16 -10.02 -13.57
N ASN A 239 6.51 -9.23 -14.42
CA ASN A 239 5.78 -9.72 -15.58
C ASN A 239 6.45 -9.16 -16.84
N ILE A 240 6.62 -9.98 -17.87
CA ILE A 240 7.31 -9.56 -19.10
C ILE A 240 6.43 -9.84 -20.31
N ILE A 241 6.23 -8.81 -21.13
CA ILE A 241 5.50 -8.91 -22.40
C ILE A 241 6.51 -8.76 -23.54
N GLN A 242 6.62 -9.77 -24.40
CA GLN A 242 7.79 -9.92 -25.25
C GLN A 242 7.50 -10.63 -26.58
N HIS A 243 8.42 -10.45 -27.54
CA HIS A 243 8.48 -11.18 -28.81
C HIS A 243 9.72 -12.08 -28.86
N PRO A 244 9.75 -13.19 -28.09
CA PRO A 244 10.88 -14.10 -28.08
C PRO A 244 11.07 -14.71 -29.48
N ARG A 245 12.30 -14.76 -29.97
CA ARG A 245 12.71 -15.11 -31.34
C ARG A 245 12.04 -14.30 -32.45
N GLY A 246 11.42 -13.16 -32.12
CA GLY A 246 10.55 -12.43 -33.04
C GLY A 246 9.22 -13.14 -33.34
N GLU A 247 8.85 -14.15 -32.55
CA GLU A 247 7.57 -14.87 -32.66
C GLU A 247 6.39 -13.98 -32.21
N PRO A 248 5.13 -14.43 -32.39
CA PRO A 248 3.98 -13.75 -31.82
C PRO A 248 4.15 -13.47 -30.33
N LYS A 249 3.54 -12.38 -29.86
CA LYS A 249 3.67 -11.85 -28.50
C LYS A 249 3.38 -12.93 -27.46
N GLN A 250 4.27 -13.04 -26.48
CA GLN A 250 4.20 -13.99 -25.36
C GLN A 250 4.37 -13.25 -24.04
N LEU A 251 3.82 -13.82 -22.98
CA LEU A 251 3.89 -13.28 -21.62
C LEU A 251 4.63 -14.28 -20.72
N ALA A 252 5.58 -13.79 -19.94
CA ALA A 252 6.12 -14.52 -18.79
C ALA A 252 5.43 -13.99 -17.52
N LEU A 253 4.67 -14.85 -16.83
CA LEU A 253 3.89 -14.51 -15.63
C LEU A 253 4.22 -15.38 -14.40
N ARG A 254 5.07 -16.40 -14.55
CA ARG A 254 5.35 -17.40 -13.52
C ARG A 254 6.86 -17.55 -13.37
N GLU A 255 7.31 -17.81 -12.14
CA GLU A 255 8.73 -18.03 -11.81
C GLU A 255 9.63 -16.83 -12.20
N ASN A 256 9.14 -15.61 -11.93
CA ASN A 256 9.76 -14.37 -12.37
C ASN A 256 10.20 -13.44 -11.23
N GLU A 257 11.06 -13.88 -10.33
CA GLU A 257 11.39 -13.14 -9.10
C GLU A 257 12.58 -12.19 -9.26
N ILE A 258 12.51 -11.01 -8.63
CA ILE A 258 13.65 -10.08 -8.51
C ILE A 258 14.65 -10.62 -7.49
N VAL A 259 15.90 -10.84 -7.93
CA VAL A 259 16.98 -11.38 -7.09
C VAL A 259 17.99 -10.32 -6.65
N ASP A 260 18.12 -9.20 -7.39
CA ASP A 260 18.96 -8.08 -6.98
C ASP A 260 18.51 -6.76 -7.60
N VAL A 261 18.88 -5.67 -6.94
CA VAL A 261 18.61 -4.31 -7.40
C VAL A 261 19.89 -3.50 -7.31
N LEU A 262 20.48 -3.23 -8.47
CA LEU A 262 21.69 -2.43 -8.63
C LEU A 262 21.33 -0.95 -8.83
N GLU A 263 22.34 -0.09 -8.83
CA GLU A 263 22.16 1.35 -9.04
C GLU A 263 21.47 1.65 -10.38
N ARG A 264 21.91 0.97 -11.46
CA ARG A 264 21.41 1.15 -12.83
C ARG A 264 20.57 -0.01 -13.36
N PHE A 265 20.69 -1.19 -12.76
CA PHE A 265 20.13 -2.44 -13.30
C PHE A 265 19.29 -3.18 -12.25
N LEU A 266 18.42 -4.07 -12.72
CA LEU A 266 17.65 -5.04 -11.94
C LEU A 266 18.06 -6.44 -12.39
N HIS A 267 18.32 -7.34 -11.45
CA HIS A 267 18.50 -8.77 -11.74
C HIS A 267 17.25 -9.53 -11.31
N TYR A 268 16.73 -10.35 -12.20
CA TYR A 268 15.53 -11.14 -11.95
C TYR A 268 15.59 -12.47 -12.70
N GLN A 269 14.86 -13.46 -12.24
CA GLN A 269 14.66 -14.73 -12.95
C GLN A 269 13.44 -14.56 -13.86
N SER A 270 13.48 -15.14 -15.06
CA SER A 270 12.37 -15.15 -16.02
C SER A 270 12.77 -15.91 -17.28
N ASP A 271 11.80 -16.49 -17.98
CA ASP A 271 12.00 -17.08 -19.31
C ASP A 271 12.09 -15.98 -20.38
N THR A 272 13.27 -15.82 -20.98
CA THR A 272 13.54 -14.89 -22.10
C THR A 272 14.38 -15.57 -23.17
N GLN A 273 14.30 -15.08 -24.42
CA GLN A 273 15.13 -15.57 -25.53
C GLN A 273 15.52 -14.42 -26.46
N GLN A 274 16.46 -14.64 -27.38
CA GLN A 274 16.81 -13.67 -28.43
C GLN A 274 15.55 -13.04 -29.04
N GLY A 275 15.43 -11.72 -29.11
CA GLY A 275 14.21 -11.01 -29.56
C GLY A 275 13.36 -10.42 -28.43
N SER A 276 13.53 -10.92 -27.19
CA SER A 276 12.98 -10.30 -25.98
C SER A 276 13.64 -8.96 -25.62
N SER A 277 14.83 -8.68 -26.18
CA SER A 277 15.52 -7.40 -25.97
C SER A 277 14.61 -6.21 -26.27
N GLY A 278 14.50 -5.31 -25.31
CA GLY A 278 13.69 -4.10 -25.38
C GLY A 278 12.30 -4.28 -24.81
N SER A 279 11.98 -5.45 -24.26
CA SER A 279 10.71 -5.70 -23.57
C SER A 279 10.55 -4.90 -22.29
N PRO A 280 9.34 -4.40 -22.00
CA PRO A 280 9.00 -3.84 -20.71
C PRO A 280 8.92 -4.96 -19.66
N VAL A 281 9.51 -4.70 -18.49
CA VAL A 281 9.38 -5.52 -17.29
C VAL A 281 8.46 -4.78 -16.33
N PHE A 282 7.39 -5.43 -15.90
CA PHE A 282 6.33 -4.87 -15.07
C PHE A 282 6.37 -5.43 -13.65
N ASN A 283 5.93 -4.64 -12.67
CA ASN A 283 5.47 -5.18 -11.39
C ASN A 283 4.00 -5.66 -11.52
N ASP A 284 3.41 -6.15 -10.43
CA ASP A 284 2.02 -6.66 -10.43
C ASP A 284 0.95 -5.56 -10.60
N GLN A 285 1.32 -4.28 -10.46
CA GLN A 285 0.47 -3.13 -10.77
C GLN A 285 0.60 -2.68 -12.24
N TRP A 286 1.23 -3.49 -13.09
CA TRP A 286 1.51 -3.17 -14.50
C TRP A 286 2.33 -1.86 -14.69
N GLU A 287 3.14 -1.48 -13.70
CA GLU A 287 4.09 -0.37 -13.84
C GLU A 287 5.40 -0.86 -14.45
N VAL A 288 5.94 -0.15 -15.44
CA VAL A 288 7.24 -0.51 -16.02
C VAL A 288 8.36 -0.21 -15.01
N VAL A 289 9.03 -1.25 -14.53
CA VAL A 289 10.14 -1.18 -13.57
C VAL A 289 11.50 -1.25 -14.25
N ALA A 290 11.61 -2.03 -15.34
CA ALA A 290 12.84 -2.16 -16.11
C ALA A 290 12.60 -2.29 -17.63
N LEU A 291 13.65 -2.03 -18.40
CA LEU A 291 13.80 -2.36 -19.81
C LEU A 291 14.69 -3.61 -19.91
N HIS A 292 14.15 -4.75 -20.32
CA HIS A 292 14.93 -5.98 -20.49
C HIS A 292 16.00 -5.78 -21.57
N HIS A 293 17.25 -6.19 -21.30
CA HIS A 293 18.34 -5.95 -22.24
C HIS A 293 19.40 -7.05 -22.32
N SER A 294 19.54 -7.92 -21.32
CA SER A 294 20.49 -9.04 -21.37
C SER A 294 20.05 -10.18 -20.48
N ALA A 295 20.36 -11.41 -20.90
CA ALA A 295 20.45 -12.53 -19.99
C ALA A 295 21.90 -12.65 -19.43
N VAL A 296 22.05 -13.26 -18.26
CA VAL A 296 23.34 -13.50 -17.62
C VAL A 296 23.70 -14.97 -17.79
N PRO A 297 24.80 -15.31 -18.50
CA PRO A 297 25.17 -16.69 -18.73
C PRO A 297 25.69 -17.35 -17.45
N LYS A 298 25.43 -18.65 -17.32
CA LYS A 298 26.06 -19.50 -16.32
C LYS A 298 27.53 -19.68 -16.71
N THR A 299 28.43 -19.49 -15.76
CA THR A 299 29.88 -19.52 -15.99
C THR A 299 30.54 -20.60 -15.12
N GLY A 300 31.60 -21.22 -15.64
CA GLY A 300 32.47 -22.13 -14.89
C GLY A 300 33.35 -21.40 -13.88
N ALA A 301 34.14 -22.15 -13.11
CA ALA A 301 35.08 -21.61 -12.12
C ALA A 301 36.19 -20.72 -12.73
N ASP A 302 36.42 -20.86 -14.03
CA ASP A 302 37.35 -20.07 -14.84
C ASP A 302 36.70 -18.82 -15.47
N GLY A 303 35.42 -18.56 -15.19
CA GLY A 303 34.65 -17.46 -15.74
C GLY A 303 34.19 -17.66 -17.19
N GLN A 304 34.42 -18.83 -17.78
CA GLN A 304 33.96 -19.13 -19.14
C GLN A 304 32.46 -19.45 -19.15
N PRO A 305 31.67 -18.94 -20.11
CA PRO A 305 30.27 -19.33 -20.25
C PRO A 305 30.13 -20.83 -20.49
N LEU A 306 29.12 -21.45 -19.88
CA LEU A 306 28.83 -22.87 -20.01
C LEU A 306 27.64 -23.08 -20.94
N SER A 307 27.63 -24.19 -21.68
CA SER A 307 26.46 -24.66 -22.38
C SER A 307 25.49 -25.38 -21.43
N ILE A 308 24.25 -25.62 -21.90
CA ILE A 308 23.18 -26.29 -21.13
C ILE A 308 23.62 -27.67 -20.60
N ASP A 309 24.54 -28.35 -21.29
CA ASP A 309 25.13 -29.64 -20.89
C ASP A 309 26.31 -29.50 -19.90
N GLY A 310 26.66 -28.28 -19.48
CA GLY A 310 27.72 -28.00 -18.51
C GLY A 310 29.13 -27.93 -19.10
N THR A 311 29.31 -28.04 -20.43
CA THR A 311 30.62 -27.87 -21.09
C THR A 311 30.91 -26.39 -21.40
N PRO A 312 32.18 -25.98 -21.64
CA PRO A 312 32.46 -24.61 -22.04
C PRO A 312 31.80 -24.25 -23.38
N TRP A 313 31.02 -23.17 -23.38
CA TRP A 313 30.32 -22.70 -24.57
C TRP A 313 31.24 -21.89 -25.48
N THR A 314 31.06 -22.05 -26.79
CA THR A 314 31.71 -21.23 -27.82
C THR A 314 30.67 -20.63 -28.78
N PRO A 315 30.93 -19.47 -29.40
CA PRO A 315 29.97 -18.84 -30.33
C PRO A 315 29.47 -19.76 -31.45
N ALA A 316 30.31 -20.70 -31.92
CA ALA A 316 29.95 -21.66 -32.96
C ALA A 316 28.86 -22.67 -32.54
N MET A 317 28.62 -22.84 -31.24
CA MET A 317 27.59 -23.75 -30.71
C MET A 317 26.18 -23.14 -30.78
N GLY A 318 26.07 -21.84 -31.05
CA GLY A 318 24.82 -21.11 -31.06
C GLY A 318 24.30 -20.77 -29.66
N GLU A 319 23.53 -19.68 -29.58
CA GLU A 319 23.00 -19.15 -28.31
C GLU A 319 22.02 -20.11 -27.63
N SER A 320 21.26 -20.90 -28.40
CA SER A 320 20.33 -21.90 -27.87
C SER A 320 20.99 -23.00 -27.03
N ARG A 321 22.31 -23.12 -27.11
CA ARG A 321 23.10 -24.04 -26.28
C ARG A 321 23.72 -23.37 -25.06
N LEU A 322 23.62 -22.05 -24.90
CA LEU A 322 24.19 -21.30 -23.79
C LEU A 322 23.31 -21.48 -22.54
N ALA A 323 23.91 -21.84 -21.40
CA ALA A 323 23.20 -21.92 -20.13
C ALA A 323 23.06 -20.53 -19.52
N TRP A 324 21.86 -20.19 -19.07
CA TRP A 324 21.54 -18.91 -18.42
C TRP A 324 21.36 -19.11 -16.91
N LYS A 325 21.60 -18.06 -16.12
CA LYS A 325 21.42 -18.08 -14.66
C LYS A 325 20.51 -16.98 -14.11
N ALA A 326 20.34 -15.88 -14.85
CA ALA A 326 19.46 -14.77 -14.49
C ALA A 326 19.22 -13.87 -15.70
N ASN A 327 18.33 -12.90 -15.56
CA ASN A 327 18.13 -11.79 -16.49
C ASN A 327 18.60 -10.47 -15.88
N GLU A 328 18.90 -9.50 -16.73
CA GLU A 328 19.21 -8.14 -16.36
C GLU A 328 18.32 -7.17 -17.15
N GLY A 329 17.76 -6.19 -16.44
CA GLY A 329 16.98 -5.09 -17.00
C GLY A 329 17.54 -3.74 -16.56
N VAL A 330 17.52 -2.75 -17.45
CA VAL A 330 17.91 -1.37 -17.12
C VAL A 330 16.77 -0.70 -16.38
N ARG A 331 17.03 -0.09 -15.23
CA ARG A 331 15.99 0.57 -14.43
C ARG A 331 15.38 1.74 -15.17
N ILE A 332 14.05 1.76 -15.29
CA ILE A 332 13.33 2.86 -15.97
C ILE A 332 13.60 4.22 -15.32
N SER A 333 13.77 4.26 -13.99
CA SER A 333 14.12 5.49 -13.29
C SER A 333 15.45 6.11 -13.79
N ARG A 334 16.39 5.29 -14.26
CA ARG A 334 17.67 5.76 -14.82
C ARG A 334 17.57 6.16 -16.28
N VAL A 335 16.76 5.45 -17.06
CA VAL A 335 16.45 5.83 -18.45
C VAL A 335 15.78 7.21 -18.47
N LEU A 336 14.78 7.45 -17.62
CA LEU A 336 14.11 8.74 -17.52
C LEU A 336 15.04 9.86 -17.07
N GLN A 337 15.91 9.59 -16.09
CA GLN A 337 16.92 10.55 -15.65
C GLN A 337 17.86 10.93 -16.81
N ALA A 338 18.39 9.95 -17.55
CA ALA A 338 19.26 10.22 -18.69
C ALA A 338 18.55 11.03 -19.79
N LEU A 339 17.29 10.71 -20.09
CA LEU A 339 16.48 11.44 -21.08
C LEU A 339 16.21 12.91 -20.69
N GLN A 340 16.06 13.20 -19.39
CA GLN A 340 15.91 14.57 -18.89
C GLN A 340 17.20 15.38 -19.08
N GLU A 341 18.36 14.73 -18.95
CA GLU A 341 19.68 15.35 -19.07
C GLU A 341 20.15 15.48 -20.55
N THR A 342 19.49 14.78 -21.49
CA THR A 342 19.80 14.86 -22.93
C THR A 342 19.55 16.25 -23.49
N THR A 343 20.56 16.81 -24.17
CA THR A 343 20.44 18.07 -24.91
C THR A 343 19.71 17.84 -26.23
N LEU A 344 18.57 18.52 -26.42
CA LEU A 344 17.67 18.36 -27.56
C LEU A 344 17.34 19.70 -28.21
N THR A 345 17.00 19.69 -29.49
CA THR A 345 16.38 20.86 -30.14
C THR A 345 14.97 21.10 -29.58
N ALA A 346 14.42 22.32 -29.74
CA ALA A 346 13.09 22.63 -29.22
C ALA A 346 11.96 21.71 -29.74
N PRO A 347 11.93 21.28 -31.02
CA PRO A 347 10.96 20.28 -31.49
C PRO A 347 11.14 18.89 -30.86
N GLU A 348 12.38 18.43 -30.70
CA GLU A 348 12.68 17.14 -30.08
C GLU A 348 12.33 17.14 -28.59
N ALA A 349 12.65 18.24 -27.89
CA ALA A 349 12.28 18.42 -26.48
C ALA A 349 10.77 18.31 -26.28
N ARG A 350 9.95 18.89 -27.16
CA ARG A 350 8.48 18.75 -27.09
C ARG A 350 8.03 17.29 -27.20
N LEU A 351 8.60 16.53 -28.14
CA LEU A 351 8.27 15.10 -28.29
C LEU A 351 8.70 14.28 -27.07
N ARG A 352 9.90 14.55 -26.51
CA ARG A 352 10.33 13.92 -25.25
C ARG A 352 9.37 14.28 -24.11
N ASP A 353 8.95 15.53 -24.02
CA ASP A 353 8.12 16.03 -22.92
C ASP A 353 6.73 15.38 -22.90
N GLU A 354 6.23 14.89 -24.05
CA GLU A 354 5.01 14.06 -24.12
C GLU A 354 5.07 12.86 -23.16
N MET A 355 6.25 12.26 -22.93
CA MET A 355 6.40 11.14 -22.00
C MET A 355 6.11 11.50 -20.54
N PHE A 356 6.25 12.78 -20.17
CA PHE A 356 6.05 13.28 -18.81
C PHE A 356 4.71 14.00 -18.63
N THR A 357 4.13 14.52 -19.72
CA THR A 357 2.89 15.30 -19.68
C THR A 357 1.68 14.56 -20.22
N ALA A 358 1.86 13.56 -21.08
CA ALA A 358 0.75 12.76 -21.54
C ALA A 358 0.25 11.90 -20.38
N GLY A 359 -1.02 12.08 -20.01
CA GLY A 359 -1.71 11.21 -19.06
C GLY A 359 -1.79 9.76 -19.56
N PRO A 360 -2.43 8.86 -18.79
CA PRO A 360 -2.64 7.48 -19.22
C PRO A 360 -3.39 7.44 -20.56
N ALA A 361 -3.00 6.50 -21.43
CA ALA A 361 -3.64 6.35 -22.73
C ALA A 361 -5.16 6.14 -22.56
N PRO A 362 -6.01 6.78 -23.39
CA PRO A 362 -7.43 6.52 -23.35
C PRO A 362 -7.67 5.04 -23.67
N VAL A 363 -8.29 4.33 -22.72
CA VAL A 363 -8.66 2.92 -22.89
C VAL A 363 -9.83 2.87 -23.88
N PRO A 364 -9.68 2.27 -25.07
CA PRO A 364 -10.82 2.06 -25.96
C PRO A 364 -11.73 1.02 -25.29
N MET A 365 -12.98 1.41 -24.99
CA MET A 365 -14.02 0.51 -24.50
C MET A 365 -14.29 -0.56 -25.56
N ASP A 366 -14.02 -1.82 -25.21
CA ASP A 366 -14.30 -3.07 -25.94
C ASP A 366 -13.92 -3.17 -27.43
N GLY A 367 -13.33 -4.31 -27.76
CA GLY A 367 -13.02 -4.69 -29.13
C GLY A 367 -14.28 -4.83 -29.99
N ALA A 368 -14.62 -3.78 -30.72
CA ALA A 368 -15.25 -3.98 -32.02
C ALA A 368 -14.20 -4.61 -32.95
N PRO A 369 -14.51 -5.72 -33.66
CA PRO A 369 -13.68 -6.13 -34.78
C PRO A 369 -13.55 -4.94 -35.71
N LEU A 370 -12.34 -4.61 -36.15
CA LEU A 370 -12.15 -3.72 -37.30
C LEU A 370 -12.89 -4.36 -38.48
N GLU A 371 -14.12 -3.92 -38.72
CA GLU A 371 -14.87 -4.28 -39.92
C GLU A 371 -14.07 -3.76 -41.10
N ARG A 372 -13.34 -4.66 -41.75
CA ARG A 372 -12.88 -4.41 -43.11
C ARG A 372 -14.14 -4.21 -43.95
N ARG A 373 -14.24 -3.06 -44.61
CA ARG A 373 -15.22 -2.86 -45.68
C ARG A 373 -14.98 -3.93 -46.74
N SER A 374 -15.78 -4.99 -46.68
CA SER A 374 -16.03 -5.88 -47.81
C SER A 374 -16.76 -5.08 -48.88
N SER A 375 -16.35 -5.28 -50.13
CA SER A 375 -16.90 -4.60 -51.32
C SER A 375 -18.32 -5.01 -51.69
N ASP A 376 -19.03 -5.81 -50.89
CA ASP A 376 -20.35 -6.32 -51.24
C ASP A 376 -21.43 -5.76 -50.30
N GLY A 377 -22.23 -4.83 -50.86
CA GLY A 377 -23.19 -4.01 -50.14
C GLY A 377 -24.42 -4.74 -49.60
N ALA A 378 -24.36 -5.21 -48.35
CA ALA A 378 -25.54 -5.54 -47.56
C ALA A 378 -25.39 -5.05 -46.11
N MET A 379 -26.16 -4.02 -45.75
CA MET A 379 -26.19 -3.41 -44.41
C MET A 379 -27.26 -4.09 -43.54
N ARG A 380 -26.88 -4.63 -42.37
CA ARG A 380 -27.81 -4.95 -41.28
C ARG A 380 -27.47 -4.04 -40.09
N VAL A 381 -28.44 -3.23 -39.67
CA VAL A 381 -28.33 -2.33 -38.52
C VAL A 381 -29.11 -2.93 -37.36
N THR A 382 -28.48 -3.08 -36.20
CA THR A 382 -29.13 -3.37 -34.92
C THR A 382 -28.83 -2.21 -33.99
N THR A 383 -29.86 -1.42 -33.66
CA THR A 383 -29.77 -0.28 -32.71
C THR A 383 -30.17 -0.73 -31.30
N PRO A 384 -29.36 -0.50 -30.25
CA PRO A 384 -29.80 -0.64 -28.88
C PRO A 384 -30.66 0.57 -28.47
N VAL A 385 -31.77 0.32 -27.77
CA VAL A 385 -32.65 1.35 -27.20
C VAL A 385 -32.14 1.68 -25.79
N GLU A 386 -31.86 2.96 -25.53
CA GLU A 386 -31.56 3.50 -24.21
C GLU A 386 -32.87 3.85 -23.48
N VAL A 387 -33.07 3.36 -22.26
CA VAL A 387 -34.21 3.74 -21.40
C VAL A 387 -33.69 4.64 -20.27
N THR A 388 -33.98 5.92 -20.34
CA THR A 388 -33.71 6.89 -19.28
C THR A 388 -34.88 6.89 -18.29
N ILE A 389 -34.66 6.50 -17.03
CA ILE A 389 -35.66 6.63 -15.96
C ILE A 389 -35.42 7.95 -15.21
N THR A 390 -36.39 8.85 -15.23
CA THR A 390 -36.39 10.10 -14.45
C THR A 390 -37.30 9.92 -13.24
N VAL A 391 -36.76 10.05 -12.02
CA VAL A 391 -37.56 10.01 -10.79
C VAL A 391 -38.00 11.42 -10.41
N GLY A 392 -39.28 11.73 -10.63
CA GLY A 392 -39.93 12.96 -10.19
C GLY A 392 -40.86 12.70 -9.01
N ALA A 393 -40.85 13.60 -8.01
CA ALA A 393 -41.54 13.47 -6.74
C ALA A 393 -43.07 13.75 -6.80
N THR A 394 -43.80 13.01 -5.94
CA THR A 394 -45.11 13.26 -5.29
C THR A 394 -46.40 13.48 -6.11
N GLN A 395 -47.38 12.58 -5.93
CA GLN A 395 -48.71 12.84 -5.32
C GLN A 395 -49.67 11.63 -5.49
N ALA A 396 -50.35 11.21 -4.41
CA ALA A 396 -51.56 10.36 -4.44
C ALA A 396 -52.77 11.22 -4.88
N PRO A 397 -53.86 10.71 -5.53
CA PRO A 397 -54.78 9.74 -4.90
C PRO A 397 -55.68 8.82 -5.82
N ARG A 398 -56.33 7.84 -5.15
CA ARG A 398 -57.71 7.29 -5.30
C ARG A 398 -58.20 6.50 -6.54
N ASP A 399 -58.67 5.29 -6.23
CA ASP A 399 -59.93 4.62 -6.63
C ASP A 399 -60.37 4.56 -8.10
N ARG A 400 -60.38 3.35 -8.71
CA ARG A 400 -61.59 2.50 -8.90
C ARG A 400 -61.34 1.30 -9.84
N ALA A 401 -62.02 0.22 -9.50
CA ALA A 401 -62.21 -1.05 -10.17
C ALA A 401 -62.41 -1.03 -11.70
N GLN A 402 -61.94 -2.07 -12.41
CA GLN A 402 -62.81 -3.15 -12.90
C GLN A 402 -62.05 -4.31 -13.58
N ALA A 403 -62.69 -5.48 -13.45
CA ALA A 403 -62.36 -6.85 -13.86
C ALA A 403 -61.92 -7.11 -15.31
N GLY A 404 -61.25 -8.25 -15.52
CA GLY A 404 -61.19 -8.91 -16.83
C GLY A 404 -60.18 -10.05 -17.01
N ALA A 405 -60.48 -11.22 -16.42
CA ALA A 405 -60.18 -12.61 -16.83
C ALA A 405 -58.95 -12.98 -17.70
N GLY A 406 -58.20 -14.01 -17.28
CA GLY A 406 -57.27 -14.73 -18.17
C GLY A 406 -56.32 -15.79 -17.56
N ALA A 407 -56.86 -16.80 -16.88
CA ALA A 407 -56.37 -18.19 -16.70
C ALA A 407 -54.86 -18.56 -16.55
N ARG A 408 -54.57 -19.18 -15.38
CA ARG A 408 -53.80 -20.43 -15.06
C ARG A 408 -52.31 -20.49 -15.47
N ALA A 409 -51.31 -20.61 -14.59
CA ALA A 409 -51.10 -21.30 -13.29
C ALA A 409 -50.93 -22.84 -13.35
N GLY A 410 -49.80 -23.27 -12.77
CA GLY A 410 -49.39 -24.64 -12.38
C GLY A 410 -47.87 -24.61 -12.12
N ALA A 411 -47.32 -24.27 -10.95
CA ALA A 411 -47.49 -24.69 -9.55
C ALA A 411 -46.66 -25.93 -9.17
N GLY A 412 -45.93 -25.81 -8.06
CA GLY A 412 -45.53 -26.94 -7.21
C GLY A 412 -44.23 -26.75 -6.43
N ALA A 413 -44.31 -26.32 -5.17
CA ALA A 413 -43.80 -27.05 -4.00
C ALA A 413 -44.01 -26.26 -2.70
N GLU A 414 -44.51 -26.96 -1.70
CA GLU A 414 -45.16 -26.49 -0.47
C GLU A 414 -44.21 -26.32 0.72
N ALA A 415 -44.65 -25.50 1.66
CA ALA A 415 -44.15 -25.40 3.03
C ALA A 415 -44.87 -26.41 3.95
N GLY A 416 -44.19 -26.84 5.01
CA GLY A 416 -44.79 -27.57 6.13
C GLY A 416 -44.06 -27.24 7.43
N ALA A 417 -44.78 -26.61 8.35
CA ALA A 417 -44.39 -26.33 9.73
C ALA A 417 -45.23 -27.19 10.69
N LEU A 418 -44.64 -27.69 11.78
CA LEU A 418 -45.25 -28.18 13.03
C LEU A 418 -44.14 -28.07 14.11
N ASP A 419 -44.17 -27.16 15.10
CA ASP A 419 -44.95 -27.12 16.36
C ASP A 419 -44.35 -27.94 17.54
N GLY A 420 -44.33 -27.35 18.74
CA GLY A 420 -44.25 -28.07 20.03
C GLY A 420 -43.02 -27.86 20.94
N ALA A 421 -43.23 -27.12 22.03
CA ALA A 421 -42.30 -26.75 23.10
C ALA A 421 -41.92 -27.88 24.11
N GLN A 422 -40.81 -27.70 24.85
CA GLN A 422 -40.78 -27.80 26.34
C GLN A 422 -39.44 -27.35 26.96
N ALA A 423 -39.55 -26.58 28.05
CA ALA A 423 -38.47 -26.10 28.91
C ALA A 423 -38.12 -27.12 30.00
N GLY A 424 -36.85 -27.17 30.39
CA GLY A 424 -36.35 -27.94 31.53
C GLY A 424 -35.21 -27.20 32.23
N VAL A 425 -35.52 -26.61 33.38
CA VAL A 425 -34.60 -26.05 34.37
C VAL A 425 -33.97 -27.18 35.16
N LEU A 426 -32.64 -27.18 35.39
CA LEU A 426 -32.02 -27.87 36.53
C LEU A 426 -30.81 -27.11 37.09
N ASP A 427 -30.73 -27.21 38.42
CA ASP A 427 -29.95 -26.51 39.43
C ASP A 427 -28.42 -26.55 39.33
N GLY A 428 -27.80 -25.55 39.95
CA GLY A 428 -26.36 -25.34 40.06
C GLY A 428 -25.61 -26.06 41.19
N THR A 429 -24.28 -25.99 41.12
CA THR A 429 -23.32 -25.57 42.17
C THR A 429 -21.88 -25.70 41.63
N PRO A 430 -20.89 -24.93 42.17
CA PRO A 430 -19.65 -24.59 41.48
C PRO A 430 -18.52 -25.60 41.73
N VAL A 431 -17.75 -25.94 40.69
CA VAL A 431 -16.52 -26.74 40.81
C VAL A 431 -15.33 -25.92 40.33
N ALA A 432 -14.33 -25.82 41.20
CA ALA A 432 -13.14 -24.99 41.09
C ALA A 432 -12.30 -25.26 39.83
N ALA A 433 -11.84 -24.18 39.17
CA ALA A 433 -10.87 -24.26 38.08
C ALA A 433 -9.49 -24.69 38.62
N PRO A 434 -8.80 -25.66 37.99
CA PRO A 434 -7.44 -26.02 38.36
C PRO A 434 -6.46 -24.97 37.79
N GLN A 435 -5.50 -24.53 38.61
CA GLN A 435 -4.40 -23.68 38.15
C GLN A 435 -3.49 -24.46 37.16
N PRO A 436 -3.10 -23.88 36.01
CA PRO A 436 -2.15 -24.52 35.12
C PRO A 436 -0.73 -24.36 35.67
N THR A 437 -0.04 -25.49 35.75
CA THR A 437 1.36 -25.61 36.15
C THR A 437 2.27 -25.24 34.98
N LEU A 438 3.28 -24.41 35.27
CA LEU A 438 4.32 -23.97 34.33
C LEU A 438 5.09 -25.15 33.73
N ARG A 439 5.15 -25.20 32.39
CA ARG A 439 6.13 -25.98 31.62
C ARG A 439 6.79 -25.10 30.54
N PRO A 440 8.02 -25.42 30.13
CA PRO A 440 8.94 -24.47 29.52
C PRO A 440 8.56 -24.14 28.07
N THR A 441 8.60 -22.85 27.75
CA THR A 441 8.26 -22.21 26.48
C THR A 441 9.25 -22.56 25.37
N LEU A 442 8.73 -22.91 24.19
CA LEU A 442 9.44 -22.86 22.90
C LEU A 442 9.71 -21.39 22.51
N PRO A 443 10.75 -21.10 21.70
CA PRO A 443 11.07 -19.73 21.32
C PRO A 443 10.01 -19.15 20.35
N PRO A 444 9.71 -17.84 20.42
CA PRO A 444 8.65 -17.23 19.63
C PRO A 444 9.09 -16.84 18.20
N LEU A 445 8.13 -16.76 17.27
CA LEU A 445 8.27 -16.45 15.83
C LEU A 445 8.55 -14.94 15.57
N ASP A 446 9.16 -14.58 14.43
CA ASP A 446 9.85 -13.30 14.16
C ASP A 446 9.11 -11.96 14.39
N GLY A 447 7.79 -11.90 14.26
CA GLY A 447 6.98 -10.74 14.65
C GLY A 447 6.94 -10.50 16.17
N ALA A 448 7.22 -11.54 16.95
CA ALA A 448 7.33 -11.45 18.40
C ALA A 448 8.61 -10.73 18.83
N PHE A 449 9.75 -10.91 18.17
CA PHE A 449 11.01 -10.22 18.55
C PHE A 449 10.96 -8.71 18.33
N ALA A 450 10.21 -8.31 17.32
CA ALA A 450 9.92 -6.95 16.94
C ALA A 450 9.09 -6.24 18.02
N ALA A 451 7.97 -6.87 18.36
CA ALA A 451 7.13 -6.45 19.48
C ALA A 451 7.92 -6.52 20.81
N GLU A 452 8.78 -7.52 21.01
CA GLU A 452 9.57 -7.70 22.22
C GLU A 452 10.58 -6.57 22.44
N ARG A 453 11.22 -6.05 21.38
CA ARG A 453 12.08 -4.85 21.54
C ARG A 453 11.29 -3.60 21.91
N ASP A 454 10.11 -3.45 21.34
CA ASP A 454 9.26 -2.34 21.71
C ASP A 454 8.73 -2.52 23.15
N VAL A 455 8.48 -3.75 23.58
CA VAL A 455 8.20 -4.10 24.99
C VAL A 455 9.40 -3.73 25.87
N ASP A 456 10.61 -4.14 25.52
CA ASP A 456 11.82 -3.80 26.26
C ASP A 456 12.00 -2.29 26.38
N ALA A 457 11.85 -1.55 25.27
CA ALA A 457 11.95 -0.09 25.26
C ALA A 457 10.85 0.57 26.11
N ALA A 458 9.61 0.07 26.02
CA ALA A 458 8.48 0.53 26.82
C ALA A 458 8.69 0.26 28.31
N LEU A 459 9.15 -0.94 28.66
CA LEU A 459 9.45 -1.33 30.03
C LEU A 459 10.62 -0.53 30.57
N VAL A 460 11.68 -0.27 29.81
CA VAL A 460 12.76 0.63 30.23
C VAL A 460 12.21 2.02 30.55
N ASN A 461 11.38 2.59 29.67
CA ASN A 461 10.76 3.90 29.92
C ASN A 461 9.88 3.88 31.20
N PHE A 462 9.13 2.79 31.42
CA PHE A 462 8.34 2.59 32.63
C PHE A 462 9.21 2.55 33.90
N HIS A 463 10.28 1.75 33.91
CA HIS A 463 11.17 1.63 35.07
C HIS A 463 11.92 2.95 35.35
N VAL A 464 12.42 3.63 34.32
CA VAL A 464 13.05 4.96 34.47
C VAL A 464 12.03 5.97 34.98
N GLY A 465 10.78 5.88 34.52
CA GLY A 465 9.66 6.68 35.02
C GLY A 465 9.41 6.51 36.52
N GLN A 466 9.60 5.31 37.07
CA GLN A 466 9.43 5.06 38.50
C GLN A 466 10.51 5.71 39.37
N GLU A 467 11.67 6.06 38.80
CA GLU A 467 12.76 6.73 39.53
C GLU A 467 12.59 8.24 39.63
N ARG A 468 11.76 8.85 38.78
CA ARG A 468 11.48 10.29 38.82
C ARG A 468 10.27 10.62 39.71
N PRO A 469 10.20 11.85 40.26
CA PRO A 469 8.96 12.33 40.88
C PRO A 469 7.80 12.18 39.90
N TYR A 470 6.67 11.62 40.37
CA TYR A 470 5.48 11.43 39.54
C TYR A 470 5.05 12.75 38.87
N TYR A 471 4.93 13.82 39.66
CA TYR A 471 4.60 15.15 39.14
C TYR A 471 5.31 16.25 39.93
N ASP A 472 6.08 17.09 39.24
CA ASP A 472 6.72 18.27 39.81
C ASP A 472 5.90 19.53 39.49
N ARG A 473 5.03 19.89 40.44
CA ARG A 473 4.13 21.04 40.31
C ARG A 473 4.85 22.38 40.10
N GLN A 474 6.05 22.55 40.67
CA GLN A 474 6.79 23.81 40.55
C GLN A 474 7.44 23.93 39.17
N ALA A 475 8.11 22.86 38.73
CA ALA A 475 8.70 22.81 37.39
C ALA A 475 7.64 22.93 36.30
N ASP A 476 6.51 22.22 36.45
CA ASP A 476 5.42 22.27 35.48
C ASP A 476 4.78 23.67 35.41
N SER A 477 4.52 24.31 36.56
CA SER A 477 4.01 25.69 36.57
C SER A 477 4.95 26.66 35.84
N ALA A 478 6.27 26.52 36.02
CA ALA A 478 7.24 27.37 35.33
C ALA A 478 7.28 27.09 33.81
N ALA A 479 7.19 25.82 33.42
CA ALA A 479 7.12 25.41 32.01
C ALA A 479 5.85 25.91 31.33
N ARG A 480 4.70 25.79 32.00
CA ARG A 480 3.40 26.34 31.57
C ARG A 480 3.48 27.85 31.34
N ASP A 481 3.95 28.60 32.33
CA ASP A 481 4.04 30.07 32.25
C ASP A 481 5.00 30.51 31.13
N ALA A 482 6.05 29.74 30.86
CA ALA A 482 6.95 29.96 29.74
C ALA A 482 6.28 29.65 28.38
N TYR A 483 5.52 28.55 28.29
CA TYR A 483 4.86 28.09 27.08
C TYR A 483 3.79 29.08 26.57
N TYR A 484 2.98 29.63 27.48
CA TYR A 484 1.94 30.63 27.15
C TYR A 484 2.45 32.07 27.19
N ARG A 485 3.77 32.30 27.30
CA ARG A 485 4.36 33.64 27.35
C ARG A 485 4.03 34.43 26.08
N GLY A 486 3.13 35.40 26.21
CA GLY A 486 2.69 36.26 25.09
C GLY A 486 1.28 35.95 24.56
N ILE A 487 0.57 34.98 25.15
CA ILE A 487 -0.87 34.80 24.94
C ILE A 487 -1.59 35.86 25.78
N SER A 488 -2.42 36.68 25.11
CA SER A 488 -3.27 37.68 25.76
C SER A 488 -4.66 37.09 25.94
N VAL A 489 -5.15 37.10 27.18
CA VAL A 489 -6.53 36.69 27.51
C VAL A 489 -7.50 37.88 27.38
N GLU A 490 -6.99 39.11 27.21
CA GLU A 490 -7.79 40.30 26.92
C GLU A 490 -7.85 40.54 25.40
N ASP A 491 -9.07 40.68 24.86
CA ASP A 491 -9.30 41.02 23.46
C ASP A 491 -8.64 42.37 23.11
N GLY A 492 -7.71 42.34 22.14
CA GLY A 492 -7.21 43.56 21.50
C GLY A 492 -6.02 44.29 22.15
N ARG A 493 -5.39 43.77 23.22
CA ARG A 493 -4.17 44.38 23.83
C ARG A 493 -2.89 43.53 23.76
N GLY A 494 -2.85 42.52 22.88
CA GLY A 494 -1.65 41.71 22.66
C GLY A 494 -0.46 42.46 22.01
N LEU A 495 0.70 41.79 21.95
CA LEU A 495 1.88 42.22 21.18
C LEU A 495 1.49 42.58 19.73
N LEU A 496 2.26 43.44 19.04
CA LEU A 496 1.95 43.93 17.68
C LEU A 496 1.51 42.84 16.69
N ARG A 497 2.04 41.61 16.83
CA ARG A 497 1.72 40.45 15.97
C ARG A 497 0.36 39.80 16.25
N ASN A 498 -0.22 40.01 17.44
CA ASN A 498 -1.45 39.36 17.93
C ASN A 498 -2.60 40.37 18.12
N ARG A 499 -2.43 41.63 17.70
CA ARG A 499 -3.44 42.68 17.87
C ARG A 499 -4.67 42.35 17.00
N GLY A 500 -5.83 42.15 17.64
CA GLY A 500 -7.11 41.86 16.97
C GLY A 500 -7.46 40.38 16.82
N ARG A 501 -6.63 39.45 17.33
CA ARG A 501 -6.95 38.02 17.38
C ARG A 501 -7.67 37.65 18.69
N THR A 502 -8.66 36.76 18.62
CA THR A 502 -9.33 36.18 19.79
C THR A 502 -8.40 35.23 20.55
N LEU A 503 -8.73 34.88 21.80
CA LEU A 503 -7.98 33.89 22.57
C LEU A 503 -7.89 32.55 21.82
N GLY A 504 -9.01 32.06 21.29
CA GLY A 504 -9.06 30.81 20.51
C GLY A 504 -8.09 30.81 19.33
N GLN A 505 -8.05 31.88 18.54
CA GLN A 505 -7.13 32.01 17.41
C GLN A 505 -5.65 31.98 17.85
N ASN A 506 -5.31 32.70 18.92
CA ASN A 506 -3.94 32.70 19.44
C ASN A 506 -3.53 31.30 19.95
N LEU A 507 -4.47 30.53 20.51
CA LEU A 507 -4.22 29.16 20.96
C LEU A 507 -4.08 28.19 19.78
N MET A 508 -4.91 28.30 18.75
CA MET A 508 -4.77 27.50 17.51
C MET A 508 -3.36 27.67 16.91
N ASP A 509 -2.91 28.92 16.74
CA ASP A 509 -1.57 29.22 16.22
C ASP A 509 -0.45 28.67 17.13
N LEU A 510 -0.63 28.79 18.46
CA LEU A 510 0.32 28.28 19.43
C LEU A 510 0.44 26.76 19.33
N LEU A 511 -0.69 26.06 19.37
CA LEU A 511 -0.79 24.61 19.30
C LEU A 511 -0.21 24.04 18.01
N GLU A 512 -0.45 24.70 16.87
CA GLU A 512 0.12 24.27 15.60
C GLU A 512 1.65 24.43 15.58
N ARG A 513 2.18 25.58 16.04
CA ARG A 513 3.63 25.84 15.96
C ARG A 513 4.45 25.01 16.94
N THR A 514 3.88 24.66 18.10
CA THR A 514 4.61 23.97 19.19
C THR A 514 4.45 22.46 19.13
N HIS A 515 3.56 21.92 18.30
CA HIS A 515 3.50 20.49 18.01
C HIS A 515 4.67 20.10 17.09
N THR A 516 5.89 20.19 17.63
CA THR A 516 7.17 20.06 16.93
C THR A 516 7.52 18.61 16.63
N THR A 517 7.17 17.70 17.53
CA THR A 517 7.33 16.26 17.34
C THR A 517 5.95 15.67 17.13
N ARG A 518 5.72 15.05 15.98
CA ARG A 518 4.43 14.46 15.61
C ARG A 518 4.56 12.93 15.64
N PRO A 519 4.41 12.30 16.81
CA PRO A 519 4.61 10.87 16.96
C PRO A 519 3.58 10.11 16.12
N THR A 520 3.96 8.93 15.64
CA THR A 520 3.02 7.98 15.04
C THR A 520 2.25 7.24 16.14
N TYR A 521 1.09 6.69 15.79
CA TYR A 521 0.26 5.92 16.72
C TYR A 521 0.96 4.66 17.25
N LYS A 522 1.59 4.77 18.43
CA LYS A 522 2.28 3.68 19.15
C LYS A 522 2.03 3.74 20.67
N PRO A 523 0.81 3.40 21.14
CA PRO A 523 0.40 3.62 22.52
C PRO A 523 1.27 2.83 23.53
N MET A 524 1.69 1.62 23.19
CA MET A 524 2.57 0.83 24.06
C MET A 524 3.93 1.49 24.36
N ARG A 525 4.44 2.34 23.46
CA ARG A 525 5.72 3.04 23.66
C ARG A 525 5.56 4.40 24.33
N LEU A 526 4.46 5.08 24.04
CA LEU A 526 4.31 6.51 24.32
C LEU A 526 3.24 6.82 25.38
N VAL A 527 2.20 5.99 25.50
CA VAL A 527 1.06 6.23 26.39
C VAL A 527 1.26 5.49 27.72
N TYR A 528 1.30 4.15 27.68
CA TYR A 528 1.28 3.29 28.88
C TYR A 528 2.50 3.41 29.81
N PRO A 529 3.73 3.57 29.30
CA PRO A 529 4.90 3.54 30.19
C PRO A 529 4.96 4.71 31.17
N TRP A 530 4.37 5.85 30.82
CA TRP A 530 4.51 7.06 31.62
C TRP A 530 3.38 8.07 31.49
N VAL A 531 3.01 8.42 30.25
CA VAL A 531 2.06 9.52 29.98
C VAL A 531 0.73 9.29 30.69
N ASP A 532 0.21 8.06 30.62
CA ASP A 532 -1.11 7.72 31.13
C ASP A 532 -1.08 7.00 32.49
N LEU A 533 0.11 6.90 33.09
CA LEU A 533 0.28 6.28 34.39
C LEU A 533 -0.32 7.16 35.48
N HIS A 534 -1.06 6.57 36.42
CA HIS A 534 -1.53 7.27 37.61
C HIS A 534 -0.48 7.24 38.73
N GLN A 535 -0.69 8.07 39.75
CA GLN A 535 0.24 8.22 40.89
C GLN A 535 0.50 6.91 41.65
N ASP A 536 -0.43 5.98 41.62
CA ASP A 536 -0.30 4.64 42.22
C ASP A 536 0.49 3.65 41.34
N GLY A 537 1.02 4.11 40.20
CA GLY A 537 1.77 3.30 39.25
C GLY A 537 0.90 2.36 38.41
N ARG A 538 -0.42 2.59 38.36
CA ARG A 538 -1.37 1.79 37.56
C ARG A 538 -1.96 2.63 36.43
N LEU A 539 -2.41 1.95 35.39
CA LEU A 539 -3.22 2.53 34.32
C LEU A 539 -4.70 2.36 34.68
N ARG A 540 -5.55 3.27 34.22
CA ARG A 540 -7.00 3.20 34.42
C ARG A 540 -7.71 3.40 33.11
N SER A 541 -8.71 2.57 32.85
CA SER A 541 -9.60 2.74 31.72
C SER A 541 -10.27 4.10 31.79
N ILE A 542 -10.21 4.87 30.71
CA ILE A 542 -10.84 6.19 30.65
C ILE A 542 -12.36 6.13 30.84
N TYR A 543 -13.00 5.01 30.47
CA TYR A 543 -14.46 4.87 30.50
C TYR A 543 -15.00 4.05 31.68
N SER A 544 -14.33 2.95 32.05
CA SER A 544 -14.80 2.06 33.13
C SER A 544 -14.07 2.24 34.46
N GLY A 545 -12.98 3.01 34.48
CA GLY A 545 -12.10 3.13 35.64
C GLY A 545 -11.33 1.85 36.01
N LYS A 546 -11.50 0.75 35.26
CA LYS A 546 -10.81 -0.52 35.48
C LYS A 546 -9.30 -0.33 35.47
N THR A 547 -8.61 -0.90 36.46
CA THR A 547 -7.17 -0.68 36.64
C THR A 547 -6.32 -1.80 36.05
N PHE A 548 -5.21 -1.44 35.42
CA PHE A 548 -4.25 -2.37 34.80
C PHE A 548 -2.83 -2.04 35.27
N THR A 549 -1.93 -3.01 35.18
CA THR A 549 -0.49 -2.68 35.29
C THR A 549 0.03 -2.19 33.93
N ALA A 550 1.07 -1.35 33.93
CA ALA A 550 1.69 -0.92 32.68
C ALA A 550 2.24 -2.11 31.88
N GLU A 551 2.90 -3.05 32.55
CA GLU A 551 3.42 -4.27 31.91
C GLU A 551 2.30 -5.11 31.26
N GLU A 552 1.14 -5.24 31.89
CA GLU A 552 -0.02 -5.95 31.34
C GLU A 552 -0.48 -5.35 30.01
N LEU A 553 -0.72 -4.02 29.95
CA LEU A 553 -1.16 -3.39 28.69
C LEU A 553 -0.05 -3.34 27.63
N ILE A 554 1.21 -3.11 28.04
CA ILE A 554 2.37 -3.13 27.12
C ILE A 554 2.47 -4.50 26.44
N ARG A 555 2.41 -5.60 27.21
CA ARG A 555 2.51 -6.95 26.65
C ARG A 555 1.27 -7.35 25.86
N ALA A 556 0.08 -6.94 26.31
CA ALA A 556 -1.15 -7.19 25.56
C ALA A 556 -1.12 -6.52 24.18
N ASP A 557 -0.77 -5.24 24.10
CA ASP A 557 -0.67 -4.53 22.82
C ASP A 557 0.48 -5.02 21.96
N ALA A 558 1.59 -5.46 22.56
CA ALA A 558 2.68 -6.10 21.84
C ALA A 558 2.23 -7.40 21.18
N ALA A 559 1.43 -8.22 21.87
CA ALA A 559 0.84 -9.42 21.30
C ALA A 559 -0.14 -9.09 20.16
N VAL A 560 -0.96 -8.05 20.32
CA VAL A 560 -1.84 -7.54 19.25
C VAL A 560 -1.01 -7.04 18.06
N ALA A 561 0.07 -6.30 18.29
CA ALA A 561 0.94 -5.78 17.23
C ALA A 561 1.65 -6.93 16.47
N ALA A 562 2.12 -7.96 17.19
CA ALA A 562 2.67 -9.16 16.60
C ALA A 562 1.62 -9.92 15.77
N ALA A 563 0.39 -10.07 16.30
CA ALA A 563 -0.72 -10.71 15.60
C ALA A 563 -1.14 -9.94 14.34
N ARG A 564 -1.23 -8.60 14.41
CA ARG A 564 -1.48 -7.72 13.26
C ARG A 564 -0.37 -7.86 12.22
N THR A 565 0.90 -7.88 12.65
CA THR A 565 2.05 -8.06 11.74
C THR A 565 1.96 -9.40 11.00
N THR A 566 1.69 -10.49 11.73
CA THR A 566 1.47 -11.81 11.13
C THR A 566 0.30 -11.77 10.16
N ARG A 567 -0.84 -11.20 10.55
CA ARG A 567 -2.06 -11.18 9.75
C ARG A 567 -1.95 -10.29 8.51
N ILE A 568 -1.19 -9.20 8.58
CA ILE A 568 -0.88 -8.37 7.43
C ILE A 568 0.12 -9.08 6.53
N GLY A 569 1.11 -9.78 7.09
CA GLY A 569 1.95 -10.70 6.33
C GLY A 569 1.12 -11.73 5.57
N GLU A 570 0.13 -12.34 6.23
CA GLU A 570 -0.82 -13.27 5.60
C GLU A 570 -1.71 -12.58 4.57
N LEU A 571 -2.19 -11.36 4.82
CA LEU A 571 -3.06 -10.60 3.92
C LEU A 571 -2.31 -10.16 2.65
N LEU A 572 -1.07 -9.67 2.80
CA LEU A 572 -0.15 -9.41 1.69
C LEU A 572 0.24 -10.70 0.95
N GLN A 573 0.09 -11.85 1.61
CA GLN A 573 0.27 -13.17 1.02
C GLN A 573 -1.04 -13.79 0.53
N ARG A 574 -2.22 -13.17 0.71
CA ARG A 574 -3.53 -13.68 0.24
C ARG A 574 -3.84 -13.09 -1.13
N GLU A 575 -4.67 -13.82 -1.88
CA GLU A 575 -4.99 -13.50 -3.26
C GLU A 575 -6.01 -12.38 -3.40
N GLY A 576 -5.71 -11.45 -4.31
CA GLY A 576 -6.59 -10.41 -4.81
C GLY A 576 -5.86 -9.08 -4.86
N THR A 577 -5.91 -8.37 -5.98
CA THR A 577 -5.78 -6.91 -5.92
C THR A 577 -7.06 -6.44 -5.24
N THR A 578 -7.05 -6.40 -3.91
CA THR A 578 -7.94 -5.49 -3.22
C THR A 578 -7.51 -4.11 -3.73
N GLY A 579 -8.42 -3.42 -4.44
CA GLY A 579 -8.19 -2.01 -4.78
C GLY A 579 -7.85 -1.25 -3.50
N PRO A 580 -7.19 -0.07 -3.57
CA PRO A 580 -6.78 0.67 -2.37
C PRO A 580 -7.90 0.77 -1.32
N ASP A 581 -9.14 0.99 -1.76
CA ASP A 581 -10.33 1.05 -0.90
C ASP A 581 -10.68 -0.28 -0.21
N GLN A 582 -10.51 -1.41 -0.89
CA GLN A 582 -10.80 -2.72 -0.29
C GLN A 582 -9.65 -3.18 0.62
N LEU A 583 -8.41 -2.83 0.28
CA LEU A 583 -7.26 -3.12 1.13
C LEU A 583 -7.36 -2.31 2.42
N GLU A 584 -7.75 -1.03 2.31
CA GLU A 584 -8.10 -0.18 3.44
C GLU A 584 -9.23 -0.79 4.27
N ALA A 585 -10.29 -1.30 3.64
CA ALA A 585 -11.37 -2.00 4.35
C ALA A 585 -10.89 -3.25 5.11
N GLU A 586 -10.02 -4.08 4.51
CA GLU A 586 -9.47 -5.26 5.20
C GLU A 586 -8.53 -4.87 6.34
N PHE A 587 -7.75 -3.79 6.20
CA PHE A 587 -6.96 -3.25 7.29
C PHE A 587 -7.85 -2.71 8.41
N ASP A 588 -8.94 -2.02 8.08
CA ASP A 588 -9.92 -1.52 9.04
C ASP A 588 -10.60 -2.66 9.80
N GLU A 589 -11.00 -3.72 9.10
CA GLU A 589 -11.54 -4.95 9.69
C GLU A 589 -10.52 -5.63 10.60
N LEU A 590 -9.25 -5.70 10.19
CA LEU A 590 -8.19 -6.26 11.01
C LEU A 590 -7.94 -5.44 12.29
N GLU A 591 -7.92 -4.11 12.17
CA GLU A 591 -7.76 -3.23 13.33
C GLU A 591 -8.92 -3.37 14.31
N ALA A 592 -10.15 -3.54 13.79
CA ALA A 592 -11.35 -3.78 14.59
C ALA A 592 -11.34 -5.18 15.24
N ALA A 593 -10.83 -6.21 14.54
CA ALA A 593 -10.73 -7.57 15.07
C ALA A 593 -9.63 -7.73 16.12
N LEU A 594 -8.59 -6.88 16.05
CA LEU A 594 -7.44 -6.91 16.94
C LEU A 594 -7.20 -5.50 17.54
N PRO A 595 -8.08 -4.96 18.40
CA PRO A 595 -7.94 -3.61 18.94
C PRO A 595 -6.77 -3.53 19.92
N PHE A 596 -6.13 -2.36 19.97
CA PHE A 596 -5.23 -2.01 21.08
C PHE A 596 -6.03 -1.61 22.32
N ASN A 597 -5.37 -1.68 23.48
CA ASN A 597 -5.90 -1.22 24.76
C ASN A 597 -5.81 0.32 24.91
N CYS A 598 -6.08 1.05 23.81
CA CYS A 598 -6.00 2.49 23.71
C CYS A 598 -7.27 3.04 23.07
N GLU A 599 -7.86 4.05 23.70
CA GLU A 599 -8.99 4.83 23.21
C GLU A 599 -8.49 6.08 22.50
N HIS A 600 -9.07 6.33 21.32
CA HIS A 600 -9.07 7.65 20.69
C HIS A 600 -10.37 8.37 21.04
N VAL A 601 -10.33 9.29 22.02
CA VAL A 601 -11.57 9.93 22.51
C VAL A 601 -12.25 10.77 21.43
N VAL A 602 -11.48 11.29 20.46
CA VAL A 602 -12.01 11.69 19.16
C VAL A 602 -11.87 10.50 18.20
N PRO A 603 -12.96 9.86 17.76
CA PRO A 603 -12.87 8.61 17.01
C PRO A 603 -12.12 8.80 15.69
N GLN A 604 -11.27 7.81 15.38
CA GLN A 604 -10.39 7.88 14.22
C GLN A 604 -11.12 7.97 12.88
N SER A 605 -12.36 7.47 12.81
CA SER A 605 -13.19 7.53 11.60
C SER A 605 -13.57 8.96 11.21
N TRP A 606 -13.73 9.88 12.17
CA TRP A 606 -14.10 11.27 11.89
C TRP A 606 -13.02 12.04 11.13
N PHE A 607 -11.75 11.65 11.27
CA PHE A 607 -10.62 12.30 10.58
C PHE A 607 -9.86 11.35 9.64
N ARG A 608 -10.48 10.22 9.26
CA ARG A 608 -9.93 9.20 8.34
C ARG A 608 -8.53 8.73 8.73
N LYS A 609 -8.30 8.52 10.03
CA LYS A 609 -7.02 8.02 10.60
C LYS A 609 -5.78 8.84 10.19
N LYS A 610 -5.94 10.10 9.74
CA LYS A 610 -4.83 10.91 9.24
C LYS A 610 -3.87 11.32 10.35
N GLU A 611 -2.57 11.23 10.04
CA GLU A 611 -1.53 11.85 10.86
C GLU A 611 -1.48 13.38 10.61
N PRO A 612 -1.14 14.20 11.62
CA PRO A 612 -0.64 13.84 12.95
C PRO A 612 -1.75 13.63 14.01
N MET A 613 -3.03 13.70 13.62
CA MET A 613 -4.14 13.57 14.57
C MET A 613 -4.14 12.20 15.22
N ARG A 614 -3.92 11.13 14.45
CA ARG A 614 -3.97 9.75 14.95
C ARG A 614 -2.97 9.46 16.07
N GLY A 615 -1.75 10.00 15.98
CA GLY A 615 -0.70 9.83 16.99
C GLY A 615 -0.66 10.89 18.10
N ASP A 616 -1.52 11.92 18.08
CA ASP A 616 -1.50 13.00 19.08
C ASP A 616 -1.93 12.48 20.46
N LEU A 617 -0.96 12.38 21.38
CA LEU A 617 -1.14 11.78 22.70
C LEU A 617 -2.18 12.52 23.54
N HIS A 618 -2.51 13.79 23.28
CA HIS A 618 -3.50 14.53 24.08
C HIS A 618 -4.89 13.91 24.07
N HIS A 619 -5.22 13.07 23.07
CA HIS A 619 -6.50 12.37 22.98
C HIS A 619 -6.40 10.83 22.97
N LEU A 620 -5.25 10.27 23.37
CA LEU A 620 -5.02 8.82 23.50
C LEU A 620 -4.99 8.35 24.95
N PHE A 621 -5.90 7.49 25.37
CA PHE A 621 -6.01 7.04 26.76
C PHE A 621 -6.02 5.51 26.86
N ALA A 622 -5.55 4.94 27.98
CA ALA A 622 -5.71 3.52 28.25
C ALA A 622 -7.19 3.17 28.33
N CYS A 623 -7.60 2.12 27.62
CA CYS A 623 -8.97 1.63 27.62
C CYS A 623 -9.01 0.18 27.13
N GLU A 624 -9.72 -0.69 27.83
CA GLU A 624 -9.90 -2.06 27.37
C GLU A 624 -10.68 -2.11 26.04
N PRO A 625 -10.36 -3.09 25.16
CA PRO A 625 -11.04 -3.27 23.88
C PRO A 625 -12.56 -3.35 23.99
N GLN A 626 -13.09 -3.92 25.07
CA GLN A 626 -14.54 -4.01 25.29
C GLN A 626 -15.18 -2.62 25.38
N CYS A 627 -14.63 -1.71 26.18
CA CYS A 627 -15.19 -0.36 26.33
C CYS A 627 -14.94 0.52 25.11
N ASN A 628 -13.77 0.41 24.48
CA ASN A 628 -13.48 1.10 23.22
C ASN A 628 -14.48 0.65 22.12
N SER A 629 -14.70 -0.65 21.98
CA SER A 629 -15.65 -1.21 21.01
C SER A 629 -17.10 -0.86 21.35
N PHE A 630 -17.47 -0.84 22.64
CA PHE A 630 -18.77 -0.42 23.10
C PHE A 630 -19.01 1.06 22.77
N ARG A 631 -18.04 1.94 23.03
CA ARG A 631 -18.11 3.36 22.72
C ARG A 631 -18.26 3.62 21.21
N GLY A 632 -17.56 2.86 20.37
CA GLY A 632 -17.65 2.98 18.91
C GLY A 632 -17.21 4.36 18.39
N ASN A 633 -18.03 4.97 17.53
CA ASN A 633 -17.80 6.33 17.00
C ASN A 633 -18.89 7.32 17.42
N PHE A 634 -19.66 7.00 18.47
CA PHE A 634 -20.77 7.84 18.92
C PHE A 634 -20.25 9.15 19.55
N PRO A 635 -20.87 10.30 19.23
CA PRO A 635 -20.56 11.54 19.91
C PRO A 635 -20.94 11.46 21.39
N PHE A 636 -20.21 12.22 22.20
CA PHE A 636 -20.53 12.32 23.61
C PHE A 636 -21.91 12.94 23.83
N PHE A 637 -22.68 12.34 24.72
CA PHE A 637 -24.03 12.77 25.09
C PHE A 637 -24.22 12.56 26.60
N ASP A 638 -25.09 13.36 27.20
CA ASP A 638 -25.44 13.25 28.62
C ASP A 638 -26.90 12.79 28.70
N PHE A 639 -27.11 11.54 29.14
CA PHE A 639 -28.43 10.95 29.19
C PHE A 639 -29.20 11.46 30.42
N PRO A 640 -30.44 11.97 30.26
CA PRO A 640 -31.32 12.16 31.39
C PRO A 640 -31.65 10.78 31.96
N GLY A 641 -31.24 10.48 33.19
CA GLY A 641 -31.18 9.12 33.76
C GLY A 641 -32.48 8.29 33.72
N PHE A 642 -32.76 7.64 32.58
CA PHE A 642 -33.88 6.71 32.35
C PHE A 642 -33.38 5.30 32.01
N GLU A 643 -34.23 4.30 32.30
CA GLU A 643 -33.91 2.86 32.34
C GLU A 643 -33.79 2.16 30.96
N GLU A 644 -33.93 2.88 29.85
CA GLU A 644 -34.02 2.29 28.49
C GLU A 644 -32.68 2.20 27.75
N ALA A 645 -31.61 2.78 28.29
CA ALA A 645 -30.26 2.75 27.70
C ALA A 645 -29.54 1.40 27.94
N GLN A 646 -28.74 0.95 26.97
CA GLN A 646 -27.82 -0.16 27.20
C GLN A 646 -26.71 0.32 28.15
N ARG A 647 -26.78 -0.09 29.42
CA ARG A 647 -25.77 0.23 30.43
C ARG A 647 -24.78 -0.91 30.60
N GLN A 648 -23.49 -0.59 30.50
CA GLN A 648 -22.39 -1.50 30.85
C GLN A 648 -21.43 -0.78 31.81
N ASP A 649 -20.41 -1.50 32.30
CA ASP A 649 -19.37 -0.93 33.16
C ASP A 649 -18.62 0.25 32.50
N CYS A 650 -18.70 0.38 31.17
CA CYS A 650 -18.08 1.44 30.38
C CYS A 650 -18.89 2.75 30.36
N GLY A 651 -20.18 2.70 30.67
CA GLY A 651 -21.11 3.82 30.50
C GLY A 651 -22.43 3.43 29.81
N MET A 652 -23.11 4.44 29.27
CA MET A 652 -24.41 4.35 28.63
C MET A 652 -24.31 4.68 27.14
N ARG A 653 -25.05 3.95 26.31
CA ARG A 653 -25.06 4.13 24.85
C ARG A 653 -26.45 3.98 24.26
N GLU A 654 -26.80 4.89 23.36
CA GLU A 654 -27.95 4.82 22.46
C GLU A 654 -27.57 5.39 21.08
N GLU A 655 -28.49 5.37 20.12
CA GLU A 655 -28.26 5.94 18.77
C GLU A 655 -27.84 7.42 18.82
N VAL A 656 -28.32 8.16 19.82
CA VAL A 656 -28.08 9.61 19.99
C VAL A 656 -26.67 9.95 20.50
N GLY A 657 -25.95 8.98 21.08
CA GLY A 657 -24.61 9.20 21.60
C GLY A 657 -24.16 8.23 22.68
N PHE A 658 -23.04 8.58 23.31
CA PHE A 658 -22.40 7.80 24.37
C PHE A 658 -22.08 8.68 25.58
N GLU A 659 -22.36 8.16 26.77
CA GLU A 659 -22.01 8.77 28.05
C GLU A 659 -21.07 7.81 28.79
N PRO A 660 -19.81 8.19 29.07
CA PRO A 660 -18.92 7.32 29.80
C PRO A 660 -19.28 7.29 31.30
N GLU A 661 -19.04 6.14 31.96
CA GLU A 661 -19.25 6.03 33.42
C GLU A 661 -18.20 6.85 34.19
N GLU A 662 -16.95 6.87 33.71
CA GLU A 662 -15.83 7.62 34.28
C GLU A 662 -15.20 8.58 33.25
N GLY A 663 -14.40 9.54 33.73
CA GLY A 663 -13.51 10.33 32.86
C GLY A 663 -14.15 11.43 32.02
N LYS A 664 -15.40 11.83 32.30
CA LYS A 664 -16.15 12.84 31.51
C LYS A 664 -15.38 14.15 31.32
N GLY A 665 -14.73 14.66 32.37
CA GLY A 665 -13.96 15.90 32.30
C GLY A 665 -12.71 15.77 31.43
N ALA A 666 -11.99 14.65 31.54
CA ALA A 666 -10.79 14.40 30.77
C ALA A 666 -11.09 14.23 29.28
N VAL A 667 -12.14 13.48 28.92
CA VAL A 667 -12.55 13.31 27.52
C VAL A 667 -13.11 14.61 26.93
N ALA A 668 -13.81 15.41 27.74
CA ALA A 668 -14.25 16.74 27.34
C ALA A 668 -13.08 17.67 26.99
N ARG A 669 -12.10 17.77 27.88
CA ARG A 669 -10.89 18.60 27.67
C ARG A 669 -10.06 18.14 26.48
N ALA A 670 -9.92 16.82 26.28
CA ALA A 670 -9.22 16.27 25.14
C ALA A 670 -9.95 16.56 23.81
N THR A 671 -11.28 16.44 23.78
CA THR A 671 -12.10 16.75 22.60
C THR A 671 -12.08 18.24 22.27
N LEU A 672 -12.24 19.12 23.27
CA LEU A 672 -12.16 20.57 23.08
C LEU A 672 -10.75 21.01 22.65
N TYR A 673 -9.70 20.39 23.19
CA TYR A 673 -8.33 20.57 22.69
C TYR A 673 -8.19 20.18 21.22
N PHE A 674 -8.78 19.06 20.82
CA PHE A 674 -8.70 18.58 19.44
C PHE A 674 -9.31 19.60 18.47
N LEU A 675 -10.46 20.20 18.81
CA LEU A 675 -11.08 21.29 18.04
C LEU A 675 -10.15 22.50 17.87
N LEU A 676 -9.40 22.86 18.92
CA LEU A 676 -8.42 23.95 18.86
C LEU A 676 -7.17 23.60 18.08
N ARG A 677 -6.68 22.36 18.20
CA ARG A 677 -5.47 21.94 17.50
C ARG A 677 -5.74 21.70 16.01
N TYR A 678 -6.92 21.22 15.66
CA TYR A 678 -7.29 20.74 14.32
C TYR A 678 -8.61 21.36 13.84
N PRO A 679 -8.68 22.70 13.71
CA PRO A 679 -9.91 23.37 13.27
C PRO A 679 -10.31 22.89 11.86
N GLY A 680 -11.61 22.66 11.67
CA GLY A 680 -12.21 22.18 10.42
C GLY A 680 -11.92 20.72 10.07
N GLN A 681 -11.33 19.93 10.98
CA GLN A 681 -11.11 18.50 10.73
C GLN A 681 -12.28 17.61 11.17
N ILE A 682 -13.07 18.07 12.14
CA ILE A 682 -14.28 17.41 12.61
C ILE A 682 -15.37 18.45 12.81
N GLY A 683 -16.63 18.04 12.73
CA GLY A 683 -17.76 18.92 12.99
C GLY A 683 -18.90 18.84 11.98
N ASP A 684 -18.97 17.78 11.17
CA ASP A 684 -20.14 17.54 10.31
C ASP A 684 -21.38 17.21 11.17
N GLY A 685 -22.48 17.93 10.93
CA GLY A 685 -23.68 17.94 11.77
C GLY A 685 -24.52 16.67 11.74
N GLU A 686 -24.26 15.74 10.82
CA GLU A 686 -25.05 14.49 10.72
C GLU A 686 -24.41 13.27 11.38
N ASN A 687 -23.07 13.14 11.45
CA ASN A 687 -22.42 11.86 11.80
C ASN A 687 -21.17 11.94 12.71
N GLU A 688 -20.68 13.13 13.04
CA GLU A 688 -19.45 13.30 13.83
C GLU A 688 -19.75 13.92 15.20
N LEU A 689 -19.30 15.17 15.40
CA LEU A 689 -19.58 15.98 16.58
C LEU A 689 -20.53 17.10 16.19
N PRO A 690 -21.83 17.00 16.47
CA PRO A 690 -22.75 18.12 16.27
C PRO A 690 -22.41 19.30 17.18
N GLU A 691 -22.60 20.54 16.71
CA GLU A 691 -22.30 21.75 17.48
C GLU A 691 -23.05 21.78 18.82
N GLU A 692 -24.27 21.22 18.89
CA GLU A 692 -25.03 21.15 20.15
C GLU A 692 -24.35 20.31 21.24
N ARG A 693 -23.40 19.43 20.88
CA ARG A 693 -22.63 18.63 21.84
C ARG A 693 -21.55 19.43 22.55
N LEU A 694 -21.19 20.62 22.05
CA LEU A 694 -20.26 21.52 22.74
C LEU A 694 -20.75 21.88 24.14
N ALA A 695 -22.06 22.07 24.33
CA ALA A 695 -22.64 22.38 25.62
C ALA A 695 -22.40 21.24 26.63
N THR A 696 -22.53 19.99 26.19
CA THR A 696 -22.23 18.80 27.02
C THR A 696 -20.76 18.74 27.40
N LEU A 697 -19.85 18.93 26.43
CA LEU A 697 -18.41 18.91 26.69
C LEU A 697 -17.99 20.03 27.66
N LEU A 698 -18.52 21.24 27.48
CA LEU A 698 -18.24 22.36 28.39
C LEU A 698 -18.80 22.12 29.79
N ALA A 699 -20.00 21.53 29.91
CA ALA A 699 -20.59 21.17 31.19
C ALA A 699 -19.75 20.11 31.92
N TRP A 700 -19.30 19.06 31.24
CA TRP A 700 -18.44 18.03 31.82
C TRP A 700 -17.05 18.55 32.19
N HIS A 701 -16.49 19.44 31.37
CA HIS A 701 -15.24 20.15 31.69
C HIS A 701 -15.35 20.95 32.99
N GLU A 702 -16.48 21.63 33.21
CA GLU A 702 -16.72 22.42 34.42
C GLU A 702 -17.05 21.54 35.65
N SER A 703 -17.81 20.46 35.47
CA SER A 703 -18.24 19.60 36.57
C SER A 703 -17.11 18.74 37.15
N GLU A 704 -16.11 18.38 36.34
CA GLU A 704 -14.98 17.56 36.75
C GLU A 704 -13.66 18.34 36.67
N PRO A 705 -13.18 18.90 37.80
CA PRO A 705 -11.94 19.67 37.85
C PRO A 705 -10.72 18.88 37.38
N VAL A 706 -9.74 19.59 36.82
CA VAL A 706 -8.47 19.01 36.36
C VAL A 706 -7.76 18.31 37.52
N SER A 707 -7.51 17.02 37.36
CA SER A 707 -6.80 16.19 38.34
C SER A 707 -5.28 16.31 38.27
N GLU A 708 -4.56 15.86 39.30
CA GLU A 708 -3.09 15.76 39.25
C GLU A 708 -2.60 14.78 38.17
N TYR A 709 -3.40 13.74 37.87
CA TYR A 709 -3.14 12.83 36.76
C TYR A 709 -3.18 13.55 35.40
N GLU A 710 -4.17 14.41 35.17
CA GLU A 710 -4.23 15.19 33.92
C GLU A 710 -3.10 16.20 33.81
N GLN A 711 -2.69 16.82 34.91
CA GLN A 711 -1.55 17.75 34.95
C GLN A 711 -0.25 17.02 34.60
N HIS A 712 -0.01 15.87 35.24
CA HIS A 712 1.11 14.97 34.92
C HIS A 712 1.10 14.59 33.43
N ARG A 713 -0.03 14.10 32.93
CA ARG A 713 -0.19 13.67 31.54
C ARG A 713 0.11 14.81 30.58
N ASN A 714 -0.41 16.01 30.82
CA ASN A 714 -0.16 17.18 30.00
C ASN A 714 1.32 17.59 29.98
N ALA A 715 2.00 17.53 31.13
CA ALA A 715 3.44 17.79 31.23
C ALA A 715 4.27 16.75 30.46
N ALA A 716 3.95 15.46 30.67
CA ALA A 716 4.61 14.34 30.00
C ALA A 716 4.43 14.38 28.48
N ILE A 717 3.24 14.72 27.99
CA ILE A 717 2.99 14.87 26.55
C ILE A 717 3.78 16.05 25.98
N ALA A 718 3.89 17.16 26.71
CA ALA A 718 4.67 18.32 26.28
C ALA A 718 6.16 18.00 26.10
N GLU A 719 6.73 17.11 26.93
CA GLU A 719 8.11 16.62 26.76
C GLU A 719 8.29 15.84 25.46
N ILE A 720 7.25 15.13 25.00
CA ILE A 720 7.30 14.27 23.81
C ILE A 720 6.96 15.06 22.54
N GLN A 721 5.80 15.74 22.52
CA GLN A 721 5.23 16.40 21.34
C GLN A 721 5.56 17.89 21.22
N GLY A 722 5.95 18.52 22.33
CA GLY A 722 6.25 19.94 22.44
C GLY A 722 5.04 20.80 22.82
N ASN A 723 3.83 20.44 22.43
CA ASN A 723 2.62 21.20 22.71
C ASN A 723 1.87 20.72 23.96
N ARG A 724 1.17 21.65 24.60
CA ARG A 724 0.37 21.45 25.82
C ARG A 724 -1.12 21.64 25.53
N ASN A 725 -1.98 20.93 26.25
CA ASN A 725 -3.43 21.15 26.26
C ASN A 725 -3.78 22.39 27.12
N PRO A 726 -4.27 23.49 26.52
CA PRO A 726 -4.56 24.72 27.24
C PRO A 726 -5.68 24.57 28.27
N LEU A 727 -6.59 23.61 28.08
CA LEU A 727 -7.75 23.41 28.95
C LEU A 727 -7.42 22.58 30.19
N VAL A 728 -6.25 21.93 30.22
CA VAL A 728 -5.67 21.33 31.41
C VAL A 728 -4.86 22.37 32.19
N ASP A 729 -4.07 23.18 31.50
CA ASP A 729 -3.22 24.21 32.10
C ASP A 729 -3.98 25.42 32.65
N HIS A 730 -5.02 25.83 31.93
CA HIS A 730 -5.89 26.97 32.15
C HIS A 730 -7.35 26.59 31.90
N PRO A 731 -7.96 25.75 32.76
CA PRO A 731 -9.34 25.29 32.59
C PRO A 731 -10.34 26.45 32.52
N GLU A 732 -10.03 27.60 33.14
CA GLU A 732 -10.85 28.81 33.10
C GLU A 732 -10.95 29.46 31.71
N TRP A 733 -10.07 29.11 30.76
CA TRP A 733 -10.11 29.65 29.40
C TRP A 733 -11.21 29.05 28.53
N ALA A 734 -11.74 27.87 28.87
CA ALA A 734 -12.78 27.20 28.09
C ALA A 734 -13.99 28.11 27.82
N THR A 735 -14.43 28.87 28.82
CA THR A 735 -15.58 29.80 28.71
C THR A 735 -15.31 31.06 27.88
N ARG A 736 -14.05 31.31 27.50
CA ARG A 736 -13.60 32.48 26.73
C ARG A 736 -13.26 32.15 25.28
N ILE A 737 -13.41 30.89 24.89
CA ILE A 737 -13.09 30.38 23.58
C ILE A 737 -14.40 30.11 22.86
N ASP A 738 -14.55 30.69 21.67
CA ASP A 738 -15.62 30.31 20.76
C ASP A 738 -15.21 29.03 20.01
N PHE A 739 -15.69 27.89 20.50
CA PHE A 739 -15.43 26.60 19.87
C PHE A 739 -16.31 26.37 18.64
N ALA A 740 -17.48 27.01 18.51
CA ALA A 740 -18.32 26.86 17.33
C ALA A 740 -17.60 27.36 16.06
N GLY A 741 -16.75 28.39 16.20
CA GLY A 741 -15.89 28.87 15.11
C GLY A 741 -14.81 27.88 14.63
N THR A 742 -14.67 26.70 15.24
CA THR A 742 -13.75 25.65 14.75
C THR A 742 -14.38 24.69 13.75
N PHE A 743 -15.70 24.68 13.65
CA PHE A 743 -16.49 23.91 12.69
C PHE A 743 -16.49 24.74 11.39
N VAL A 744 -15.95 24.22 10.28
CA VAL A 744 -15.79 25.00 9.02
C VAL A 744 -16.96 24.81 8.09
#